data_AF-A0A2A5WW04-F1
#
_entry.id   AF-A0A2A5WW04-F1
#
_cell.length_a   1.000
_cell.length_b   1.000
_cell.length_c   1.000
_cell.angle_alpha   90.00
_cell.angle_beta   90.00
_cell.angle_gamma   90.00
#
_symmetry.space_group_name_H-M   'P 1'
#
loop_
_entity.id
_entity.type
_entity.pdbx_description
1 polymer ?
#
loop_
_entity_poly.entity_id
_entity_poly.type
_entity_poly.pdbx_seq_one_letter_code
_entity_poly.pdbx_strand_id
1 'polypeptide(L)'
;MNGEEIKEKYFVDINNEFGHILFKPEKSSVEYYFYYLPHKSTGGYYPKVEYLEPLKIEDQKDFIPKKYLNNFSDIKEAKITGFESIDDFHSFFPMEIISTKEESNNYLKFFNKDFYLFPEYRGFPIKMKNYLPKRWTIENKYVNGLNDNVSRGEYYTFQIGVLSPNKDIDDIDIVFSDLNSSSKGTIDKKYFTCFNKGGVDLDGKSFLKKISVNKGEVQSLWFGLEIPLDTKSGTYNSLVIIKPKGMEEDTIHLKMNVLSSKSYDFGDNKPERMSRLRWLNSDIGSDDNLIIKPFKKIKITENNLNILGREIELNKMGLPVRISSFFSPEMTFIKEQSENILSDKIDFKVKINNGDIEKFSNSSFSMSNGNRASVKWISENQSRNFNLIISGILEYDGMMDYKMQLIAKNDVNLNDVSLKISFNKEAAKYMLGLGNKGGELKNNIDWKWDVNKHQEGAWLGNINKGLQYVLRDNNYERPLNTNFYRSKPLNLPTSWYNNSKGGISIKINKEVVDINNYSGERSVSKGDTLNFNIRFLVTPFKTIDTREHFNTRFVHKYIPVDSVLNLKGTIVNVHHANEINPYINYPFYNINKQKEYIDEAHAKGIKVKLYNTIRELTYKTYEMFALRSLGTEIFNDGNGGGHSWLQEHLKSNYHSAWHAVRVNDASILNKGTSRWTNYYIEGINWLAKNNSIDGLYLDDIAFSRSTVKRIANVFSMNRDSFVIDLHSANQFNVRDGYINSAFLYMEHFPFVSRLWFGEYFEYELEPDYWMTEVSGIPFGLTGEMLEKGGRPYHGLVYGMTTRVYHKYNPGNIWKIFENFGISDSRMIGYWVDYSPIKVDNNDIKCTIYQRDDKILISLASWSNKDEDINLSIEWDKINFNPSSAKLTSPEIEGLQVYNKYQVGDKINVKANEGLVLTLTKN
;
A
#
# COMPACT_ATOMS: atom_id res chain seq x y z
N MET A 1 33.28 26.70 -27.36
CA MET A 1 32.87 27.26 -26.06
C MET A 1 34.02 27.13 -25.09
N ASN A 2 34.51 28.23 -24.52
CA ASN A 2 35.49 28.19 -23.42
C ASN A 2 34.82 27.99 -22.04
N GLY A 3 33.50 28.22 -21.93
CA GLY A 3 32.73 27.96 -20.69
C GLY A 3 33.07 28.92 -19.54
N GLU A 4 33.74 30.03 -19.84
CA GLU A 4 34.19 30.98 -18.83
C GLU A 4 33.06 31.94 -18.43
N GLU A 5 32.84 32.10 -17.13
CA GLU A 5 31.85 33.03 -16.60
C GLU A 5 32.28 34.48 -16.82
N ILE A 6 31.38 35.31 -17.34
CA ILE A 6 31.56 36.76 -17.34
C ILE A 6 31.38 37.28 -15.91
N LYS A 7 32.51 37.56 -15.25
CA LYS A 7 32.56 38.10 -13.89
C LYS A 7 32.07 39.55 -13.84
N GLU A 8 32.34 40.28 -14.91
CA GLU A 8 32.07 41.69 -15.09
C GLU A 8 30.64 41.91 -15.66
N LYS A 9 29.63 41.58 -14.84
CA LYS A 9 28.19 41.68 -15.14
C LYS A 9 27.44 42.35 -14.00
N TYR A 10 26.24 42.85 -14.25
CA TYR A 10 25.40 43.60 -13.32
C TYR A 10 23.91 43.49 -13.68
N PHE A 11 23.06 43.26 -12.70
CA PHE A 11 21.61 43.25 -12.85
C PHE A 11 21.06 44.63 -12.48
N VAL A 12 20.44 45.32 -13.44
CA VAL A 12 19.85 46.66 -13.24
C VAL A 12 18.50 46.53 -12.53
N ASP A 13 17.63 45.69 -13.06
CA ASP A 13 16.33 45.34 -12.50
C ASP A 13 16.00 43.92 -12.95
N ILE A 14 15.31 43.17 -12.09
CA ILE A 14 14.86 41.81 -12.38
C ILE A 14 13.56 41.54 -11.63
N ASN A 15 12.56 41.10 -12.37
CA ASN A 15 11.28 40.66 -11.83
C ASN A 15 10.74 39.50 -12.67
N ASN A 16 9.50 39.08 -12.40
CA ASN A 16 8.88 37.94 -13.08
C ASN A 16 8.55 38.20 -14.55
N GLU A 17 8.49 39.47 -14.99
CA GLU A 17 8.12 39.88 -16.36
C GLU A 17 9.34 40.20 -17.23
N PHE A 18 10.37 40.84 -16.67
CA PHE A 18 11.58 41.22 -17.40
C PHE A 18 12.82 41.27 -16.50
N GLY A 19 13.99 41.28 -17.14
CA GLY A 19 15.27 41.54 -16.49
C GLY A 19 16.20 42.34 -17.40
N HIS A 20 16.93 43.28 -16.82
CA HIS A 20 17.93 44.10 -17.51
C HIS A 20 19.32 43.78 -16.96
N ILE A 21 20.21 43.32 -17.83
CA ILE A 21 21.57 42.88 -17.47
C ILE A 21 22.57 43.67 -18.29
N LEU A 22 23.53 44.28 -17.61
CA LEU A 22 24.72 44.87 -18.22
C LEU A 22 25.87 43.92 -18.02
N PHE A 23 26.66 43.67 -19.05
CA PHE A 23 27.88 42.88 -18.94
C PHE A 23 28.95 43.39 -19.89
N LYS A 24 30.22 43.19 -19.53
CA LYS A 24 31.31 43.50 -20.43
C LYS A 24 31.46 42.38 -21.45
N PRO A 25 31.36 42.68 -22.76
CA PRO A 25 31.58 41.68 -23.79
C PRO A 25 33.07 41.32 -23.85
N GLU A 26 33.36 40.05 -24.14
CA GLU A 26 34.71 39.60 -24.48
C GLU A 26 35.01 39.94 -25.94
N LYS A 27 36.19 40.51 -26.22
CA LYS A 27 36.52 41.04 -27.56
C LYS A 27 36.43 40.00 -28.67
N SER A 28 36.63 38.72 -28.36
CA SER A 28 36.59 37.60 -29.29
C SER A 28 35.22 36.91 -29.38
N SER A 29 34.24 37.30 -28.57
CA SER A 29 32.94 36.61 -28.45
C SER A 29 31.81 37.40 -29.10
N VAL A 30 31.06 36.72 -29.98
CA VAL A 30 29.85 37.25 -30.65
C VAL A 30 28.55 36.64 -30.12
N GLU A 31 28.66 35.63 -29.26
CA GLU A 31 27.55 34.88 -28.69
C GLU A 31 27.76 34.73 -27.18
N TYR A 32 26.68 34.86 -26.42
CA TYR A 32 26.67 34.86 -24.97
C TYR A 32 25.50 34.02 -24.46
N TYR A 33 25.74 33.22 -23.42
CA TYR A 33 24.74 32.34 -22.83
C TYR A 33 24.38 32.83 -21.43
N PHE A 34 23.09 32.98 -21.17
CA PHE A 34 22.57 33.37 -19.85
C PHE A 34 21.91 32.15 -19.18
N TYR A 35 22.60 31.59 -18.18
CA TYR A 35 22.05 30.53 -17.34
C TYR A 35 21.22 31.14 -16.22
N TYR A 36 19.89 31.04 -16.35
CA TYR A 36 18.93 31.51 -15.37
C TYR A 36 18.55 30.37 -14.40
N LEU A 37 18.16 30.72 -13.17
CA LEU A 37 17.84 29.78 -12.08
C LEU A 37 19.01 28.86 -11.62
N PRO A 38 20.23 29.39 -11.39
CA PRO A 38 21.31 28.59 -10.83
C PRO A 38 20.98 28.14 -9.40
N HIS A 39 21.26 26.87 -9.07
CA HIS A 39 20.99 26.31 -7.75
C HIS A 39 22.10 25.38 -7.26
N LYS A 40 22.14 25.18 -5.95
CA LYS A 40 22.96 24.18 -5.26
C LYS A 40 22.08 23.05 -4.77
N SER A 41 22.59 21.82 -4.82
CA SER A 41 21.91 20.63 -4.30
C SER A 41 22.82 19.90 -3.32
N THR A 42 22.25 19.44 -2.20
CA THR A 42 22.97 18.53 -1.29
C THR A 42 23.17 17.13 -1.89
N GLY A 43 22.47 16.80 -2.98
CA GLY A 43 22.44 15.45 -3.54
C GLY A 43 21.78 14.41 -2.62
N GLY A 44 21.95 13.13 -2.97
CA GLY A 44 21.40 12.00 -2.22
C GLY A 44 19.92 11.72 -2.47
N TYR A 45 19.32 10.86 -1.64
CA TYR A 45 17.93 10.40 -1.82
C TYR A 45 16.87 11.38 -1.33
N TYR A 46 17.25 12.37 -0.52
CA TYR A 46 16.38 13.44 -0.02
C TYR A 46 17.09 14.79 -0.16
N PRO A 47 17.29 15.27 -1.40
CA PRO A 47 18.10 16.46 -1.65
C PRO A 47 17.40 17.73 -1.15
N LYS A 48 18.17 18.64 -0.58
CA LYS A 48 17.79 20.04 -0.40
C LYS A 48 18.38 20.85 -1.56
N VAL A 49 17.52 21.51 -2.33
CA VAL A 49 17.93 22.41 -3.42
C VAL A 49 17.65 23.86 -3.01
N GLU A 50 18.67 24.70 -3.17
CA GLU A 50 18.62 26.13 -2.86
C GLU A 50 19.08 26.93 -4.09
N TYR A 51 18.23 27.84 -4.57
CA TYR A 51 18.57 28.74 -5.68
C TYR A 51 19.50 29.85 -5.19
N LEU A 52 20.43 30.25 -6.05
CA LEU A 52 21.35 31.34 -5.75
C LEU A 52 20.64 32.68 -5.96
N GLU A 53 20.74 33.54 -4.95
CA GLU A 53 20.29 34.91 -5.07
C GLU A 53 21.15 35.68 -6.09
N PRO A 54 20.55 36.58 -6.89
CA PRO A 54 21.30 37.50 -7.74
C PRO A 54 22.29 38.35 -6.91
N LEU A 55 23.47 38.61 -7.47
CA LEU A 55 24.45 39.52 -6.85
C LEU A 55 23.87 40.93 -6.72
N LYS A 56 24.04 41.58 -5.57
CA LYS A 56 23.48 42.90 -5.31
C LYS A 56 24.39 44.00 -5.86
N ILE A 57 23.79 45.18 -6.06
CA ILE A 57 24.46 46.37 -6.58
C ILE A 57 25.72 46.72 -5.78
N GLU A 58 25.68 46.56 -4.45
CA GLU A 58 26.81 46.81 -3.55
C GLU A 58 28.03 45.91 -3.80
N ASP A 59 27.81 44.71 -4.34
CA ASP A 59 28.85 43.70 -4.51
C ASP A 59 29.73 43.94 -5.77
N GLN A 60 29.36 44.90 -6.63
CA GLN A 60 29.96 45.09 -7.97
C GLN A 60 30.15 46.57 -8.39
N LYS A 61 30.05 47.53 -7.45
CA LYS A 61 30.04 48.98 -7.72
C LYS A 61 31.28 49.53 -8.45
N ASP A 62 32.41 48.84 -8.39
CA ASP A 62 33.68 49.33 -8.94
C ASP A 62 33.87 49.04 -10.43
N PHE A 63 33.00 48.22 -11.04
CA PHE A 63 33.22 47.74 -12.41
C PHE A 63 32.45 48.53 -13.49
N ILE A 64 31.25 49.05 -13.21
CA ILE A 64 30.43 49.76 -14.22
C ILE A 64 30.63 51.27 -14.11
N PRO A 65 31.15 51.95 -15.16
CA PRO A 65 31.21 53.41 -15.18
C PRO A 65 29.86 54.04 -14.88
N LYS A 66 29.80 54.96 -13.91
CA LYS A 66 28.56 55.65 -13.47
C LYS A 66 27.71 56.22 -14.63
N LYS A 67 28.35 56.60 -15.75
CA LYS A 67 27.64 57.09 -16.95
C LYS A 67 26.66 56.06 -17.54
N TYR A 68 26.99 54.76 -17.48
CA TYR A 68 26.15 53.69 -18.02
C TYR A 68 25.05 53.23 -17.06
N LEU A 69 25.13 53.60 -15.78
CA LEU A 69 24.06 53.37 -14.80
C LEU A 69 22.93 54.40 -14.94
N ASN A 70 23.23 55.59 -15.48
CA ASN A 70 22.28 56.70 -15.59
C ASN A 70 21.77 56.94 -17.02
N ASN A 71 22.42 56.39 -18.04
CA ASN A 71 22.02 56.53 -19.44
C ASN A 71 22.33 55.25 -20.24
N PHE A 72 21.30 54.44 -20.50
CA PHE A 72 21.43 53.19 -21.25
C PHE A 72 21.63 53.39 -22.77
N SER A 73 21.41 54.61 -23.29
CA SER A 73 21.50 54.92 -24.72
C SER A 73 22.89 54.73 -25.32
N ASP A 74 23.94 54.78 -24.49
CA ASP A 74 25.33 54.59 -24.90
C ASP A 74 25.77 53.11 -24.88
N ILE A 75 24.86 52.19 -24.56
CA ILE A 75 25.13 50.75 -24.41
C ILE A 75 24.61 50.02 -25.64
N LYS A 76 25.44 49.13 -26.21
CA LYS A 76 25.00 48.26 -27.30
C LYS A 76 24.09 47.16 -26.75
N GLU A 77 22.90 47.05 -27.32
CA GLU A 77 21.94 46.00 -26.95
C GLU A 77 22.35 44.65 -27.54
N ALA A 78 22.36 43.62 -26.70
CA ALA A 78 22.49 42.24 -27.13
C ALA A 78 21.13 41.72 -27.58
N LYS A 79 21.06 41.08 -28.76
CA LYS A 79 19.82 40.48 -29.26
C LYS A 79 19.64 39.10 -28.64
N ILE A 80 18.50 38.87 -27.98
CA ILE A 80 18.09 37.53 -27.55
C ILE A 80 17.74 36.73 -28.81
N THR A 81 18.50 35.66 -29.07
CA THR A 81 18.32 34.78 -30.24
C THR A 81 17.55 33.51 -29.92
N GLY A 82 17.51 33.09 -28.66
CA GLY A 82 16.82 31.87 -28.24
C GLY A 82 16.65 31.79 -26.72
N PHE A 83 15.79 30.88 -26.29
CA PHE A 83 15.56 30.53 -24.91
C PHE A 83 15.46 29.01 -24.81
N GLU A 84 16.29 28.40 -23.99
CA GLU A 84 16.42 26.95 -23.91
C GLU A 84 16.07 26.46 -22.50
N SER A 85 15.54 25.24 -22.43
CA SER A 85 15.38 24.46 -21.22
C SER A 85 16.33 23.25 -21.27
N ILE A 86 16.54 22.61 -20.12
CA ILE A 86 17.38 21.39 -20.04
C ILE A 86 16.88 20.32 -21.02
N ASP A 87 15.57 20.14 -21.08
CA ASP A 87 14.83 19.31 -22.03
C ASP A 87 13.36 19.78 -22.09
N ASP A 88 12.53 19.08 -22.87
CA ASP A 88 11.09 19.37 -22.98
C ASP A 88 10.33 19.25 -21.64
N PHE A 89 10.76 18.35 -20.74
CA PHE A 89 10.12 18.14 -19.44
C PHE A 89 10.36 19.32 -18.48
N HIS A 90 11.49 19.99 -18.60
CA HIS A 90 11.84 21.20 -17.83
C HIS A 90 11.39 22.50 -18.52
N SER A 91 10.70 22.43 -19.67
CA SER A 91 10.28 23.63 -20.39
C SER A 91 9.13 24.35 -19.69
N PHE A 92 9.26 25.67 -19.54
CA PHE A 92 8.17 26.55 -19.11
C PHE A 92 7.17 26.85 -20.25
N PHE A 93 7.51 26.58 -21.50
CA PHE A 93 6.64 26.89 -22.63
C PHE A 93 5.58 25.80 -22.86
N PRO A 94 4.38 26.16 -23.36
CA PRO A 94 3.81 27.53 -23.45
C PRO A 94 3.00 27.93 -22.21
N MET A 95 2.81 27.02 -21.24
CA MET A 95 1.82 27.16 -20.16
C MET A 95 2.33 27.76 -18.86
N GLU A 96 3.64 28.01 -18.73
CA GLU A 96 4.28 28.62 -17.55
C GLU A 96 5.03 29.91 -17.88
N ILE A 97 4.88 30.41 -19.10
CA ILE A 97 5.27 31.77 -19.45
C ILE A 97 4.12 32.68 -19.09
N ILE A 98 4.35 33.61 -18.17
CA ILE A 98 3.32 34.56 -17.73
C ILE A 98 3.01 35.60 -18.82
N SER A 99 1.77 36.03 -18.86
CA SER A 99 1.41 37.32 -19.45
C SER A 99 1.90 38.42 -18.52
N THR A 100 2.37 39.53 -19.07
CA THR A 100 2.65 40.71 -18.24
C THR A 100 1.37 41.23 -17.59
N LYS A 101 1.51 42.05 -16.56
CA LYS A 101 0.39 42.74 -15.91
C LYS A 101 -0.39 43.60 -16.91
N GLU A 102 0.30 44.24 -17.84
CA GLU A 102 -0.33 45.02 -18.90
C GLU A 102 -1.13 44.13 -19.85
N GLU A 103 -0.53 43.04 -20.35
CA GLU A 103 -1.21 42.07 -21.23
C GLU A 103 -2.47 41.49 -20.56
N SER A 104 -2.35 41.10 -19.28
CA SER A 104 -3.47 40.56 -18.49
C SER A 104 -4.58 41.59 -18.31
N ASN A 105 -4.25 42.82 -17.92
CA ASN A 105 -5.23 43.88 -17.72
C ASN A 105 -5.94 44.26 -19.03
N ASN A 106 -5.19 44.31 -20.13
CA ASN A 106 -5.76 44.59 -21.45
C ASN A 106 -6.75 43.51 -21.86
N TYR A 107 -6.41 42.23 -21.67
CA TYR A 107 -7.32 41.12 -21.95
C TYR A 107 -8.61 41.20 -21.12
N LEU A 108 -8.49 41.36 -19.80
CA LEU A 108 -9.64 41.44 -18.89
C LEU A 108 -10.53 42.65 -19.20
N LYS A 109 -9.92 43.81 -19.50
CA LYS A 109 -10.66 45.02 -19.86
C LYS A 109 -11.39 44.87 -21.20
N PHE A 110 -10.78 44.20 -22.17
CA PHE A 110 -11.34 44.03 -23.50
C PHE A 110 -12.63 43.20 -23.49
N PHE A 111 -12.69 42.12 -22.70
CA PHE A 111 -13.86 41.24 -22.62
C PHE A 111 -14.84 41.57 -21.50
N ASN A 112 -14.39 42.22 -20.43
CA ASN A 112 -15.23 42.75 -19.34
C ASN A 112 -16.27 41.75 -18.79
N LYS A 113 -15.81 40.57 -18.38
CA LYS A 113 -16.63 39.55 -17.72
C LYS A 113 -16.40 39.50 -16.20
N ASP A 114 -17.40 39.03 -15.46
CA ASP A 114 -17.31 38.78 -14.01
C ASP A 114 -16.37 37.61 -13.69
N PHE A 115 -16.34 36.59 -14.56
CA PHE A 115 -15.39 35.48 -14.53
C PHE A 115 -15.08 35.03 -15.96
N TYR A 116 -13.99 34.30 -16.12
CA TYR A 116 -13.41 33.91 -17.40
C TYR A 116 -13.20 32.40 -17.43
N LEU A 117 -13.49 31.81 -18.60
CA LEU A 117 -13.26 30.40 -18.90
C LEU A 117 -12.19 30.27 -19.98
N PHE A 118 -11.21 29.39 -19.74
CA PHE A 118 -10.10 29.11 -20.64
C PHE A 118 -10.08 27.63 -21.00
N PRO A 119 -10.76 27.22 -22.09
CA PRO A 119 -10.72 25.82 -22.53
C PRO A 119 -9.32 25.48 -23.05
N GLU A 120 -8.76 24.34 -22.63
CA GLU A 120 -7.43 23.92 -23.05
C GLU A 120 -7.32 22.40 -23.26
N TYR A 121 -6.48 22.01 -24.21
CA TYR A 121 -6.22 20.62 -24.55
C TYR A 121 -5.38 19.92 -23.46
N ARG A 122 -5.55 18.60 -23.30
CA ARG A 122 -4.75 17.77 -22.36
C ARG A 122 -3.23 17.89 -22.51
N GLY A 123 -2.73 18.20 -23.71
CA GLY A 123 -1.30 18.40 -23.98
C GLY A 123 -0.73 19.72 -23.43
N PHE A 124 -1.58 20.64 -22.99
CA PHE A 124 -1.19 21.92 -22.42
C PHE A 124 -1.77 22.07 -21.00
N PRO A 125 -1.35 21.25 -20.03
CA PRO A 125 -1.87 21.30 -18.66
C PRO A 125 -1.78 22.72 -18.09
N ILE A 126 -2.83 23.18 -17.41
CA ILE A 126 -2.82 24.47 -16.70
C ILE A 126 -2.02 24.27 -15.42
N LYS A 127 -0.84 24.91 -15.37
CA LYS A 127 0.11 24.76 -14.26
C LYS A 127 0.11 25.96 -13.30
N MET A 128 -0.16 27.16 -13.84
CA MET A 128 -0.08 28.41 -13.09
C MET A 128 -1.39 28.76 -12.39
N LYS A 129 -1.30 29.03 -11.09
CA LYS A 129 -2.43 29.46 -10.26
C LYS A 129 -2.58 30.98 -10.18
N ASN A 130 -1.46 31.71 -10.11
CA ASN A 130 -1.47 33.14 -9.76
C ASN A 130 -1.27 34.07 -10.97
N TYR A 131 -1.08 33.51 -12.16
CA TYR A 131 -0.77 34.26 -13.38
C TYR A 131 -1.49 33.64 -14.57
N LEU A 132 -1.88 34.50 -15.52
CA LEU A 132 -2.41 34.06 -16.81
C LEU A 132 -1.26 33.64 -17.73
N PRO A 133 -1.25 32.41 -18.29
CA PRO A 133 -0.33 32.04 -19.36
C PRO A 133 -0.42 33.01 -20.52
N LYS A 134 0.74 33.43 -21.04
CA LYS A 134 0.83 34.31 -22.22
C LYS A 134 0.02 33.77 -23.39
N ARG A 135 0.00 32.45 -23.55
CA ARG A 135 -0.83 31.73 -24.52
C ARG A 135 -2.30 32.18 -24.57
N TRP A 136 -2.89 32.57 -23.44
CA TRP A 136 -4.30 32.95 -23.36
C TRP A 136 -4.57 34.42 -23.65
N THR A 137 -3.58 35.29 -23.45
CA THR A 137 -3.72 36.75 -23.63
C THR A 137 -3.18 37.22 -24.98
N ILE A 138 -2.39 36.39 -25.67
CA ILE A 138 -1.90 36.67 -27.03
C ILE A 138 -3.05 37.08 -27.94
N GLU A 139 -2.86 38.22 -28.62
CA GLU A 139 -3.78 38.79 -29.62
C GLU A 139 -5.19 39.14 -29.10
N ASN A 140 -5.43 39.13 -27.78
CA ASN A 140 -6.75 39.34 -27.18
C ASN A 140 -7.85 38.47 -27.82
N LYS A 141 -7.55 37.20 -28.11
CA LYS A 141 -8.52 36.29 -28.72
C LYS A 141 -9.37 35.59 -27.66
N TYR A 142 -10.68 35.72 -27.76
CA TYR A 142 -11.60 34.93 -26.95
C TYR A 142 -11.70 33.52 -27.53
N VAL A 143 -11.33 32.52 -26.74
CA VAL A 143 -11.49 31.10 -27.10
C VAL A 143 -12.57 30.52 -26.20
N ASN A 144 -13.71 30.16 -26.79
CA ASN A 144 -14.87 29.61 -26.08
C ASN A 144 -15.18 28.17 -26.49
N GLY A 145 -14.21 27.43 -27.02
CA GLY A 145 -14.43 26.05 -27.42
C GLY A 145 -13.16 25.24 -27.72
N LEU A 146 -13.34 23.92 -27.78
CA LEU A 146 -12.31 22.95 -28.19
C LEU A 146 -12.77 22.20 -29.44
N ASN A 147 -11.82 21.94 -30.33
CA ASN A 147 -12.03 21.11 -31.51
C ASN A 147 -10.92 20.07 -31.63
N ASP A 148 -11.25 18.79 -31.54
CA ASP A 148 -10.24 17.72 -31.54
C ASP A 148 -10.75 16.46 -32.26
N ASN A 149 -9.82 15.56 -32.55
CA ASN A 149 -10.08 14.25 -33.14
C ASN A 149 -10.05 13.17 -32.05
N VAL A 150 -11.07 12.31 -32.04
CA VAL A 150 -11.20 11.22 -31.07
C VAL A 150 -11.50 9.91 -31.77
N SER A 151 -10.96 8.80 -31.27
CA SER A 151 -11.33 7.47 -31.78
C SER A 151 -12.62 6.97 -31.13
N ARG A 152 -13.30 6.04 -31.80
CA ARG A 152 -14.43 5.31 -31.19
C ARG A 152 -13.89 4.45 -30.05
N GLY A 153 -14.54 4.47 -28.89
CA GLY A 153 -14.07 3.75 -27.70
C GLY A 153 -12.96 4.48 -26.92
N GLU A 154 -12.53 5.68 -27.32
CA GLU A 154 -11.53 6.46 -26.58
C GLU A 154 -12.15 7.19 -25.38
N TYR A 155 -11.40 7.31 -24.28
CA TYR A 155 -11.70 8.22 -23.18
C TYR A 155 -10.87 9.49 -23.35
N TYR A 156 -11.52 10.55 -23.83
CA TYR A 156 -10.91 11.84 -24.11
C TYR A 156 -10.85 12.69 -22.84
N THR A 157 -9.73 13.39 -22.62
CA THR A 157 -9.58 14.31 -21.49
C THR A 157 -9.19 15.70 -21.96
N PHE A 158 -9.68 16.70 -21.23
CA PHE A 158 -9.43 18.11 -21.46
C PHE A 158 -9.64 18.89 -20.16
N GLN A 159 -9.37 20.20 -20.18
CA GLN A 159 -9.57 21.04 -19.01
C GLN A 159 -10.17 22.40 -19.37
N ILE A 160 -10.73 23.07 -18.37
CA ILE A 160 -11.18 24.46 -18.43
C ILE A 160 -10.58 25.20 -17.24
N GLY A 161 -9.79 26.23 -17.49
CA GLY A 161 -9.33 27.18 -16.47
C GLY A 161 -10.45 28.15 -16.12
N VAL A 162 -10.68 28.38 -14.82
CA VAL A 162 -11.65 29.33 -14.30
C VAL A 162 -10.92 30.42 -13.54
N LEU A 163 -11.16 31.68 -13.89
CA LEU A 163 -10.63 32.85 -13.18
C LEU A 163 -11.78 33.81 -12.84
N SER A 164 -11.85 34.26 -11.60
CA SER A 164 -12.65 35.43 -11.21
C SER A 164 -11.72 36.55 -10.73
N PRO A 165 -11.52 37.63 -11.50
CA PRO A 165 -10.52 38.65 -11.15
C PRO A 165 -10.92 39.50 -9.95
N ASN A 166 -12.23 39.65 -9.69
CA ASN A 166 -12.74 40.67 -8.78
C ASN A 166 -13.42 40.11 -7.52
N LYS A 167 -13.86 38.85 -7.53
CA LYS A 167 -14.65 38.22 -6.47
C LYS A 167 -14.22 36.78 -6.24
N ASP A 168 -14.40 36.27 -5.03
CA ASP A 168 -14.30 34.83 -4.78
C ASP A 168 -15.54 34.12 -5.38
N ILE A 169 -15.35 32.90 -5.85
CA ILE A 169 -16.42 31.97 -6.22
C ILE A 169 -16.53 30.93 -5.11
N ASP A 170 -17.70 30.87 -4.48
CA ASP A 170 -17.98 29.92 -3.39
C ASP A 170 -18.06 28.48 -3.90
N ASP A 171 -18.87 28.23 -4.94
CA ASP A 171 -19.01 26.92 -5.57
C ASP A 171 -19.26 27.08 -7.08
N ILE A 172 -18.98 26.03 -7.84
CA ILE A 172 -19.24 25.94 -9.27
C ILE A 172 -20.06 24.69 -9.55
N ASP A 173 -21.24 24.86 -10.15
CA ASP A 173 -21.97 23.76 -10.77
C ASP A 173 -21.63 23.62 -12.25
N ILE A 174 -21.79 22.41 -12.76
CA ILE A 174 -21.38 22.03 -14.11
C ILE A 174 -22.52 21.26 -14.75
N VAL A 175 -22.93 21.68 -15.94
CA VAL A 175 -23.99 21.02 -16.72
C VAL A 175 -23.47 20.69 -18.11
N PHE A 176 -23.75 19.47 -18.56
CA PHE A 176 -23.38 18.99 -19.89
C PHE A 176 -24.62 18.87 -20.77
N SER A 177 -24.49 19.23 -22.05
CA SER A 177 -25.42 18.79 -23.09
C SER A 177 -24.97 17.47 -23.70
N ASP A 178 -25.89 16.73 -24.30
CA ASP A 178 -25.53 15.61 -25.15
C ASP A 178 -24.63 16.09 -26.31
N LEU A 179 -23.82 15.18 -26.83
CA LEU A 179 -23.06 15.37 -28.06
C LEU A 179 -23.95 15.00 -29.24
N ASN A 180 -24.40 16.00 -29.99
CA ASN A 180 -25.29 15.81 -31.11
C ASN A 180 -24.56 15.93 -32.44
N SER A 181 -24.79 14.98 -33.33
CA SER A 181 -24.43 15.07 -34.74
C SER A 181 -25.68 15.29 -35.58
N SER A 182 -25.61 16.21 -36.54
CA SER A 182 -26.74 16.53 -37.44
C SER A 182 -27.24 15.35 -38.27
N SER A 183 -26.45 14.29 -38.43
CA SER A 183 -26.79 13.12 -39.26
C SER A 183 -26.38 11.76 -38.69
N LYS A 184 -25.65 11.71 -37.57
CA LYS A 184 -24.98 10.47 -37.10
C LYS A 184 -25.47 9.96 -35.75
N GLY A 185 -26.40 10.66 -35.09
CA GLY A 185 -26.96 10.29 -33.79
C GLY A 185 -26.43 11.16 -32.65
N THR A 186 -26.57 10.65 -31.43
CA THR A 186 -26.29 11.36 -30.19
C THR A 186 -25.45 10.51 -29.25
N ILE A 187 -24.44 11.10 -28.59
CA ILE A 187 -23.74 10.50 -27.45
C ILE A 187 -24.27 11.19 -26.18
N ASP A 188 -24.79 10.39 -25.27
CA ASP A 188 -25.45 10.83 -24.05
C ASP A 188 -24.48 11.58 -23.12
N LYS A 189 -24.93 12.69 -22.52
CA LYS A 189 -24.15 13.48 -21.56
C LYS A 189 -23.64 12.70 -20.34
N LYS A 190 -24.21 11.53 -20.02
CA LYS A 190 -23.75 10.65 -18.93
C LYS A 190 -22.29 10.18 -19.09
N TYR A 191 -21.74 10.25 -20.31
CA TYR A 191 -20.35 9.89 -20.59
C TYR A 191 -19.36 11.00 -20.22
N PHE A 192 -19.83 12.15 -19.75
CA PHE A 192 -18.97 13.18 -19.19
C PHE A 192 -18.67 12.94 -17.72
N THR A 193 -17.47 13.36 -17.31
CA THR A 193 -17.06 13.46 -15.92
C THR A 193 -16.32 14.78 -15.71
N CYS A 194 -16.59 15.48 -14.60
CA CYS A 194 -15.67 16.50 -14.08
C CYS A 194 -15.02 15.96 -12.81
N PHE A 195 -13.72 15.68 -12.87
CA PHE A 195 -13.02 15.05 -11.76
C PHE A 195 -12.97 15.95 -10.52
N ASN A 196 -12.97 17.27 -10.68
CA ASN A 196 -12.95 18.22 -9.57
C ASN A 196 -14.29 18.30 -8.82
N LYS A 197 -15.43 18.04 -9.49
CA LYS A 197 -16.77 18.14 -8.87
C LYS A 197 -17.17 16.87 -8.13
N GLY A 198 -16.58 15.72 -8.45
CA GLY A 198 -16.95 14.47 -7.80
C GLY A 198 -16.30 13.24 -8.43
N GLY A 199 -16.77 12.08 -7.98
CA GLY A 199 -16.28 10.79 -8.46
C GLY A 199 -16.73 9.64 -7.58
N VAL A 200 -15.98 8.55 -7.66
CA VAL A 200 -16.14 7.36 -6.81
C VAL A 200 -14.95 7.31 -5.86
N ASP A 201 -15.20 7.15 -4.57
CA ASP A 201 -14.15 7.02 -3.56
C ASP A 201 -13.54 5.61 -3.54
N LEU A 202 -12.62 5.35 -2.60
CA LEU A 202 -11.94 4.05 -2.49
C LEU A 202 -12.87 2.90 -2.02
N ASP A 203 -14.00 3.25 -1.40
CA ASP A 203 -15.02 2.32 -0.93
C ASP A 203 -16.11 2.06 -1.98
N GLY A 204 -15.97 2.62 -3.19
CA GLY A 204 -16.96 2.50 -4.26
C GLY A 204 -18.17 3.42 -4.11
N LYS A 205 -18.13 4.41 -3.21
CA LYS A 205 -19.24 5.34 -3.00
C LYS A 205 -19.07 6.60 -3.85
N SER A 206 -20.15 7.02 -4.48
CA SER A 206 -20.19 8.30 -5.19
C SER A 206 -20.14 9.47 -4.21
N PHE A 207 -19.41 10.52 -4.58
CA PHE A 207 -19.35 11.76 -3.81
C PHE A 207 -19.37 12.99 -4.72
N LEU A 208 -19.74 14.12 -4.15
CA LEU A 208 -19.64 15.44 -4.76
C LEU A 208 -18.77 16.35 -3.88
N LYS A 209 -18.12 17.31 -4.53
CA LYS A 209 -17.26 18.32 -3.91
C LYS A 209 -17.72 19.71 -4.28
N LYS A 210 -17.52 20.61 -3.33
CA LYS A 210 -17.57 22.04 -3.57
C LYS A 210 -16.29 22.47 -4.30
N ILE A 211 -16.44 23.30 -5.32
CA ILE A 211 -15.32 23.87 -6.10
C ILE A 211 -15.29 25.38 -5.86
N SER A 212 -14.43 25.81 -4.95
CA SER A 212 -14.20 27.22 -4.65
C SER A 212 -13.01 27.77 -5.45
N VAL A 213 -13.11 29.01 -5.92
CA VAL A 213 -12.04 29.72 -6.65
C VAL A 213 -11.81 31.06 -5.98
N ASN A 214 -10.60 31.31 -5.48
CA ASN A 214 -10.28 32.61 -4.89
C ASN A 214 -10.12 33.67 -5.96
N LYS A 215 -10.42 34.91 -5.58
CA LYS A 215 -10.22 36.10 -6.39
C LYS A 215 -8.78 36.15 -6.93
N GLY A 216 -8.67 36.34 -8.24
CA GLY A 216 -7.40 36.51 -8.93
C GLY A 216 -6.61 35.22 -9.14
N GLU A 217 -7.09 34.08 -8.64
CA GLU A 217 -6.47 32.77 -8.84
C GLU A 217 -7.18 32.00 -9.97
N VAL A 218 -6.41 31.19 -10.69
CA VAL A 218 -6.88 30.26 -11.71
C VAL A 218 -7.11 28.89 -11.09
N GLN A 219 -8.32 28.35 -11.24
CA GLN A 219 -8.64 26.96 -10.92
C GLN A 219 -8.79 26.17 -12.23
N SER A 220 -7.99 25.10 -12.39
CA SER A 220 -8.19 24.16 -13.50
C SER A 220 -9.26 23.13 -13.15
N LEU A 221 -10.22 22.93 -14.05
CA LEU A 221 -11.23 21.89 -13.97
C LEU A 221 -10.95 20.84 -15.05
N TRP A 222 -10.68 19.60 -14.64
CA TRP A 222 -10.40 18.50 -15.55
C TRP A 222 -11.66 17.69 -15.86
N PHE A 223 -11.82 17.37 -17.14
CA PHE A 223 -12.95 16.67 -17.69
C PHE A 223 -12.52 15.41 -18.41
N GLY A 224 -13.41 14.42 -18.37
CA GLY A 224 -13.36 13.22 -19.19
C GLY A 224 -14.63 13.10 -20.05
N LEU A 225 -14.48 12.55 -21.24
CA LEU A 225 -15.55 12.21 -22.16
C LEU A 225 -15.25 10.83 -22.76
N GLU A 226 -16.06 9.83 -22.39
CA GLU A 226 -16.02 8.53 -23.03
C GLU A 226 -16.75 8.58 -24.37
N ILE A 227 -16.10 8.14 -25.45
CA ILE A 227 -16.72 7.96 -26.76
C ILE A 227 -17.13 6.49 -26.90
N PRO A 228 -18.42 6.13 -26.91
CA PRO A 228 -18.83 4.73 -27.05
C PRO A 228 -18.26 4.07 -28.30
N LEU A 229 -17.90 2.79 -28.20
CA LEU A 229 -17.21 2.04 -29.28
C LEU A 229 -18.04 1.93 -30.57
N ASP A 230 -19.37 1.93 -30.44
CA ASP A 230 -20.35 1.83 -31.52
C ASP A 230 -20.73 3.20 -32.13
N THR A 231 -20.19 4.30 -31.60
CA THR A 231 -20.40 5.65 -32.14
C THR A 231 -20.06 5.72 -33.62
N LYS A 232 -20.96 6.30 -34.43
CA LYS A 232 -20.72 6.51 -35.86
C LYS A 232 -19.69 7.62 -36.06
N SER A 233 -18.74 7.44 -36.97
CA SER A 233 -17.79 8.51 -37.30
C SER A 233 -18.48 9.74 -37.88
N GLY A 234 -18.00 10.91 -37.48
CA GLY A 234 -18.54 12.21 -37.85
C GLY A 234 -18.26 13.26 -36.80
N THR A 235 -18.74 14.48 -37.05
CA THR A 235 -18.62 15.59 -36.10
C THR A 235 -19.82 15.60 -35.16
N TYR A 236 -19.54 15.75 -33.87
CA TYR A 236 -20.51 15.90 -32.81
C TYR A 236 -20.22 17.20 -32.04
N ASN A 237 -21.28 17.89 -31.62
CA ASN A 237 -21.18 19.13 -30.87
C ASN A 237 -21.86 19.01 -29.52
N SER A 238 -21.25 19.56 -28.47
CA SER A 238 -21.80 19.61 -27.11
C SER A 238 -21.43 20.93 -26.44
N LEU A 239 -22.13 21.22 -25.34
CA LEU A 239 -21.94 22.38 -24.48
C LEU A 239 -21.52 21.90 -23.09
N VAL A 240 -20.47 22.52 -22.55
CA VAL A 240 -20.11 22.45 -21.13
C VAL A 240 -20.45 23.80 -20.50
N ILE A 241 -21.46 23.82 -19.64
CA ILE A 241 -22.00 25.03 -19.02
C ILE A 241 -21.44 25.11 -17.59
N ILE A 242 -20.72 26.18 -17.29
CA ILE A 242 -20.12 26.46 -16.00
C ILE A 242 -20.98 27.49 -15.27
N LYS A 243 -21.43 27.14 -14.06
CA LYS A 243 -22.37 27.94 -13.26
C LYS A 243 -21.75 28.30 -11.91
N PRO A 244 -20.96 29.40 -11.83
CA PRO A 244 -20.48 29.89 -10.55
C PRO A 244 -21.64 30.41 -9.70
N LYS A 245 -21.67 30.04 -8.43
CA LYS A 245 -22.74 30.43 -7.51
C LYS A 245 -22.81 31.95 -7.38
N GLY A 246 -23.97 32.53 -7.71
CA GLY A 246 -24.22 33.96 -7.62
C GLY A 246 -23.63 34.79 -8.78
N MET A 247 -23.20 34.15 -9.87
CA MET A 247 -22.78 34.79 -11.11
C MET A 247 -23.60 34.24 -12.28
N GLU A 248 -23.60 34.94 -13.42
CA GLU A 248 -24.18 34.41 -14.66
C GLU A 248 -23.40 33.17 -15.13
N GLU A 249 -24.06 32.23 -15.81
CA GLU A 249 -23.39 31.05 -16.36
C GLU A 249 -22.67 31.38 -17.68
N ASP A 250 -21.58 30.67 -17.97
CA ASP A 250 -20.85 30.79 -19.24
C ASP A 250 -20.62 29.38 -19.84
N THR A 251 -20.43 29.32 -21.16
CA THR A 251 -20.49 28.07 -21.93
C THR A 251 -19.24 27.85 -22.77
N ILE A 252 -18.70 26.63 -22.71
CA ILE A 252 -17.67 26.14 -23.61
C ILE A 252 -18.28 25.21 -24.65
N HIS A 253 -18.00 25.48 -25.93
CA HIS A 253 -18.44 24.68 -27.07
C HIS A 253 -17.43 23.58 -27.38
N LEU A 254 -17.86 22.33 -27.36
CA LEU A 254 -17.04 21.18 -27.75
C LEU A 254 -17.43 20.71 -29.14
N LYS A 255 -16.44 20.55 -30.02
CA LYS A 255 -16.57 19.94 -31.34
C LYS A 255 -15.66 18.73 -31.44
N MET A 256 -16.23 17.53 -31.40
CA MET A 256 -15.47 16.28 -31.45
C MET A 256 -15.63 15.62 -32.81
N ASN A 257 -14.51 15.41 -33.50
CA ASN A 257 -14.48 14.68 -34.76
C ASN A 257 -14.18 13.21 -34.46
N VAL A 258 -15.23 12.40 -34.40
CA VAL A 258 -15.13 10.96 -34.14
C VAL A 258 -14.62 10.27 -35.41
N LEU A 259 -13.41 9.73 -35.33
CA LEU A 259 -12.73 9.04 -36.43
C LEU A 259 -13.32 7.63 -36.67
N SER A 260 -12.91 7.00 -37.76
CA SER A 260 -13.24 5.59 -38.03
C SER A 260 -12.40 4.61 -37.20
N SER A 261 -11.27 5.06 -36.67
CA SER A 261 -10.41 4.28 -35.79
C SER A 261 -11.11 3.90 -34.49
N LYS A 262 -10.76 2.71 -33.96
CA LYS A 262 -11.27 2.18 -32.70
C LYS A 262 -10.15 2.08 -31.67
N SER A 263 -10.48 2.38 -30.42
CA SER A 263 -9.70 2.08 -29.23
C SER A 263 -10.53 1.15 -28.35
N TYR A 264 -9.99 -0.02 -28.02
CA TYR A 264 -10.67 -1.03 -27.19
C TYR A 264 -10.27 -0.94 -25.71
N ASP A 265 -9.33 -0.05 -25.41
CA ASP A 265 -8.66 0.13 -24.14
C ASP A 265 -8.85 1.56 -23.61
N PHE A 266 -9.81 2.32 -24.15
CA PHE A 266 -10.03 3.73 -23.80
C PHE A 266 -8.87 4.68 -24.13
N GLY A 267 -7.80 4.19 -24.76
CA GLY A 267 -6.55 4.92 -24.99
C GLY A 267 -5.52 4.70 -23.90
N ASP A 268 -5.79 3.81 -22.93
CA ASP A 268 -4.96 3.58 -21.74
C ASP A 268 -3.57 3.04 -22.08
N ASN A 269 -3.34 2.48 -23.26
CA ASN A 269 -1.99 2.07 -23.70
C ASN A 269 -1.07 3.27 -24.01
N LYS A 270 -1.59 4.50 -24.01
CA LYS A 270 -0.88 5.74 -24.32
C LYS A 270 -0.99 6.73 -23.15
N PRO A 271 -0.13 6.63 -22.12
CA PRO A 271 -0.22 7.46 -20.92
C PRO A 271 -0.27 8.97 -21.22
N GLU A 272 0.39 9.43 -22.29
CA GLU A 272 0.38 10.83 -22.73
C GLU A 272 -1.00 11.36 -23.13
N ARG A 273 -1.98 10.47 -23.38
CA ARG A 273 -3.38 10.83 -23.64
C ARG A 273 -4.17 11.11 -22.36
N MET A 274 -3.61 10.81 -21.19
CA MET A 274 -4.24 10.97 -19.87
C MET A 274 -5.64 10.35 -19.76
N SER A 275 -5.95 9.31 -20.56
CA SER A 275 -7.23 8.60 -20.51
C SER A 275 -7.45 7.91 -19.17
N ARG A 276 -6.35 7.54 -18.52
CA ARG A 276 -6.28 6.87 -17.22
C ARG A 276 -6.75 7.73 -16.06
N LEU A 277 -7.00 9.03 -16.26
CA LEU A 277 -7.74 9.82 -15.27
C LEU A 277 -9.08 9.18 -14.91
N ARG A 278 -9.71 8.45 -15.84
CA ARG A 278 -10.93 7.66 -15.55
C ARG A 278 -10.71 6.64 -14.42
N TRP A 279 -9.50 6.13 -14.25
CA TRP A 279 -9.15 5.12 -13.24
C TRP A 279 -9.30 5.65 -11.81
N LEU A 280 -9.27 6.97 -11.62
CA LEU A 280 -9.61 7.60 -10.34
C LEU A 280 -11.00 7.17 -9.85
N ASN A 281 -11.94 6.88 -10.75
CA ASN A 281 -13.29 6.45 -10.41
C ASN A 281 -13.49 4.93 -10.54
N SER A 282 -12.42 4.13 -10.67
CA SER A 282 -12.52 2.67 -10.81
C SER A 282 -12.89 1.96 -9.51
N ASP A 283 -13.83 1.02 -9.58
CA ASP A 283 -14.20 0.10 -8.51
C ASP A 283 -13.65 -1.31 -8.74
N ILE A 284 -12.72 -1.51 -9.70
CA ILE A 284 -12.20 -2.83 -10.06
C ILE A 284 -11.69 -3.60 -8.84
N GLY A 285 -11.95 -4.91 -8.84
CA GLY A 285 -11.60 -5.81 -7.74
C GLY A 285 -12.51 -5.69 -6.52
N SER A 286 -13.50 -4.79 -6.50
CA SER A 286 -14.47 -4.66 -5.40
C SER A 286 -15.66 -5.62 -5.51
N ASP A 287 -15.72 -6.48 -6.53
CA ASP A 287 -16.82 -7.41 -6.70
C ASP A 287 -16.91 -8.39 -5.51
N ASP A 288 -18.01 -8.22 -4.80
CA ASP A 288 -18.45 -8.95 -3.63
C ASP A 288 -18.67 -10.47 -3.87
N ASN A 289 -18.61 -10.92 -5.12
CA ASN A 289 -18.70 -12.34 -5.48
C ASN A 289 -17.35 -13.02 -5.70
N LEU A 290 -16.26 -12.27 -5.73
CA LEU A 290 -14.92 -12.81 -5.92
C LEU A 290 -14.39 -13.46 -4.64
N ILE A 291 -13.88 -14.68 -4.81
CA ILE A 291 -13.19 -15.43 -3.76
C ILE A 291 -11.88 -15.92 -4.37
N ILE A 292 -10.75 -15.45 -3.85
CA ILE A 292 -9.44 -15.89 -4.31
C ILE A 292 -9.13 -17.31 -3.78
N LYS A 293 -8.37 -18.09 -4.56
CA LYS A 293 -7.86 -19.39 -4.09
C LYS A 293 -6.90 -19.19 -2.90
N PRO A 294 -6.86 -20.12 -1.92
CA PRO A 294 -7.61 -21.37 -1.82
C PRO A 294 -8.95 -21.25 -1.08
N PHE A 295 -9.41 -20.02 -0.79
CA PHE A 295 -10.63 -19.82 -0.03
C PHE A 295 -11.87 -20.31 -0.77
N LYS A 296 -12.94 -20.54 -0.01
CA LYS A 296 -14.20 -21.10 -0.50
C LYS A 296 -15.35 -20.26 0.02
N LYS A 297 -16.50 -20.34 -0.68
CA LYS A 297 -17.75 -19.71 -0.25
C LYS A 297 -18.10 -20.17 1.17
N ILE A 298 -18.59 -19.24 1.98
CA ILE A 298 -19.08 -19.51 3.33
C ILE A 298 -20.28 -20.47 3.25
N LYS A 299 -20.22 -21.58 3.98
CA LYS A 299 -21.35 -22.51 4.14
C LYS A 299 -22.06 -22.19 5.45
N ILE A 300 -23.39 -22.11 5.39
CA ILE A 300 -24.23 -21.73 6.52
C ILE A 300 -25.15 -22.90 6.84
N THR A 301 -25.16 -23.35 8.09
CA THR A 301 -26.11 -24.35 8.59
C THR A 301 -26.66 -23.85 9.93
N GLU A 302 -27.91 -23.37 9.93
CA GLU A 302 -28.50 -22.66 11.08
C GLU A 302 -27.61 -21.50 11.55
N ASN A 303 -26.99 -21.58 12.73
CA ASN A 303 -26.08 -20.58 13.29
C ASN A 303 -24.59 -20.95 13.13
N ASN A 304 -24.28 -22.04 12.42
CA ASN A 304 -22.91 -22.48 12.14
C ASN A 304 -22.42 -21.92 10.81
N LEU A 305 -21.31 -21.20 10.88
CA LEU A 305 -20.63 -20.57 9.75
C LEU A 305 -19.33 -21.32 9.47
N ASN A 306 -19.29 -21.98 8.32
CA ASN A 306 -18.17 -22.81 7.89
C ASN A 306 -17.38 -22.10 6.79
N ILE A 307 -16.10 -21.86 7.06
CA ILE A 307 -15.13 -21.27 6.13
C ILE A 307 -13.97 -22.24 5.91
N LEU A 308 -12.96 -21.85 5.12
CA LEU A 308 -11.79 -22.70 4.90
C LEU A 308 -11.12 -23.06 6.23
N GLY A 309 -11.17 -24.35 6.60
CA GLY A 309 -10.49 -24.93 7.76
C GLY A 309 -11.00 -24.49 9.13
N ARG A 310 -12.10 -23.73 9.22
CA ARG A 310 -12.63 -23.19 10.48
C ARG A 310 -14.15 -23.21 10.51
N GLU A 311 -14.69 -23.32 11.71
CA GLU A 311 -16.13 -23.25 11.99
C GLU A 311 -16.40 -22.28 13.15
N ILE A 312 -17.44 -21.45 12.99
CA ILE A 312 -17.90 -20.49 13.99
C ILE A 312 -19.37 -20.76 14.28
N GLU A 313 -19.70 -21.04 15.54
CA GLU A 313 -21.09 -21.15 16.01
C GLU A 313 -21.48 -19.86 16.72
N LEU A 314 -22.60 -19.24 16.31
CA LEU A 314 -23.14 -18.03 16.93
C LEU A 314 -24.32 -18.35 17.87
N ASN A 315 -24.43 -17.59 18.97
CA ASN A 315 -25.66 -17.56 19.78
C ASN A 315 -26.69 -16.57 19.20
N LYS A 316 -27.85 -16.47 19.86
CA LYS A 316 -28.92 -15.52 19.48
C LYS A 316 -28.54 -14.04 19.64
N MET A 317 -27.56 -13.70 20.47
CA MET A 317 -27.00 -12.33 20.50
C MET A 317 -26.11 -12.06 19.28
N GLY A 318 -25.83 -13.08 18.47
CA GLY A 318 -24.92 -13.02 17.34
C GLY A 318 -23.44 -13.08 17.72
N LEU A 319 -23.10 -13.43 18.98
CA LEU A 319 -21.70 -13.58 19.43
C LEU A 319 -21.24 -15.05 19.34
N PRO A 320 -19.94 -15.31 19.11
CA PRO A 320 -19.43 -16.67 19.02
C PRO A 320 -19.56 -17.45 20.35
N VAL A 321 -20.14 -18.65 20.28
CA VAL A 321 -20.12 -19.63 21.39
C VAL A 321 -19.04 -20.69 21.21
N ARG A 322 -18.66 -20.97 19.97
CA ARG A 322 -17.57 -21.88 19.63
C ARG A 322 -16.85 -21.35 18.39
N ILE A 323 -15.53 -21.43 18.42
CA ILE A 323 -14.67 -21.22 17.27
C ILE A 323 -13.72 -22.40 17.21
N SER A 324 -13.72 -23.12 16.11
CA SER A 324 -12.97 -24.37 15.95
C SER A 324 -12.08 -24.32 14.71
N SER A 325 -10.89 -24.91 14.83
CA SER A 325 -9.92 -25.03 13.74
C SER A 325 -9.73 -26.48 13.35
N PHE A 326 -9.63 -26.73 12.06
CA PHE A 326 -9.37 -28.04 11.47
C PHE A 326 -7.95 -28.12 10.86
N PHE A 327 -7.11 -27.09 10.98
CA PHE A 327 -5.75 -27.12 10.43
C PHE A 327 -4.87 -28.15 11.15
N SER A 328 -4.01 -28.85 10.40
CA SER A 328 -3.02 -29.76 10.98
C SER A 328 -1.92 -29.00 11.75
N PRO A 329 -1.25 -29.60 12.74
CA PRO A 329 -0.09 -28.99 13.39
C PRO A 329 1.05 -28.62 12.44
N GLU A 330 1.25 -29.38 11.34
CA GLU A 330 2.21 -29.04 10.28
C GLU A 330 1.78 -27.86 9.41
N MET A 331 0.53 -27.42 9.50
CA MET A 331 -0.06 -26.38 8.67
C MET A 331 -0.22 -26.71 7.18
N THR A 332 -0.02 -27.96 6.77
CA THR A 332 -0.03 -28.37 5.35
C THR A 332 -1.33 -29.00 4.87
N PHE A 333 -2.25 -29.39 5.76
CA PHE A 333 -3.55 -29.96 5.39
C PHE A 333 -4.65 -29.62 6.39
N ILE A 334 -5.90 -29.91 6.00
CA ILE A 334 -7.09 -29.79 6.86
C ILE A 334 -7.48 -31.19 7.35
N LYS A 335 -7.59 -31.35 8.66
CA LYS A 335 -8.02 -32.57 9.37
C LYS A 335 -9.54 -32.70 9.37
N GLU A 336 -10.02 -33.90 9.68
CA GLU A 336 -11.45 -34.15 9.90
C GLU A 336 -11.90 -33.72 11.30
N GLN A 337 -11.04 -33.87 12.31
CA GLN A 337 -11.33 -33.50 13.70
C GLN A 337 -10.87 -32.07 13.99
N SER A 338 -11.78 -31.30 14.57
CA SER A 338 -11.55 -29.91 14.96
C SER A 338 -10.96 -29.78 16.37
N GLU A 339 -10.28 -28.67 16.61
CA GLU A 339 -9.84 -28.23 17.93
C GLU A 339 -10.47 -26.88 18.27
N ASN A 340 -11.03 -26.75 19.48
CA ASN A 340 -11.67 -25.52 19.91
C ASN A 340 -10.64 -24.48 20.35
N ILE A 341 -10.79 -23.24 19.87
CA ILE A 341 -10.02 -22.08 20.32
C ILE A 341 -10.57 -21.60 21.67
N LEU A 342 -11.89 -21.44 21.74
CA LEU A 342 -12.59 -20.97 22.92
C LEU A 342 -12.87 -22.11 23.91
N SER A 343 -12.72 -21.83 25.21
CA SER A 343 -13.15 -22.71 26.30
C SER A 343 -14.58 -22.40 26.77
N ASP A 344 -15.05 -21.17 26.57
CA ASP A 344 -16.42 -20.73 26.83
C ASP A 344 -16.83 -19.68 25.78
N LYS A 345 -18.12 -19.36 25.71
CA LYS A 345 -18.67 -18.36 24.80
C LYS A 345 -18.04 -16.98 25.00
N ILE A 346 -17.96 -16.20 23.93
CA ILE A 346 -17.67 -14.77 24.04
C ILE A 346 -18.88 -14.09 24.67
N ASP A 347 -18.66 -13.37 25.78
CA ASP A 347 -19.73 -12.87 26.62
C ASP A 347 -19.62 -11.35 26.84
N PHE A 348 -20.67 -10.62 26.49
CA PHE A 348 -20.76 -9.17 26.67
C PHE A 348 -21.54 -8.85 27.95
N LYS A 349 -20.88 -8.23 28.94
CA LYS A 349 -21.42 -7.97 30.27
C LYS A 349 -21.53 -6.49 30.55
N VAL A 350 -22.67 -6.08 31.08
CA VAL A 350 -22.92 -4.73 31.58
C VAL A 350 -23.18 -4.85 33.07
N LYS A 351 -22.28 -4.32 33.89
CA LYS A 351 -22.35 -4.32 35.35
C LYS A 351 -22.82 -2.95 35.83
N ILE A 352 -23.93 -2.91 36.57
CA ILE A 352 -24.49 -1.68 37.13
C ILE A 352 -23.98 -1.43 38.56
N ASN A 353 -24.23 -0.24 39.11
CA ASN A 353 -23.59 0.27 40.34
C ASN A 353 -23.74 -0.63 41.58
N ASN A 354 -24.86 -1.36 41.71
CA ASN A 354 -25.08 -2.31 42.82
C ASN A 354 -24.31 -3.64 42.68
N GLY A 355 -23.54 -3.81 41.59
CA GLY A 355 -22.79 -5.02 41.28
C GLY A 355 -23.54 -6.04 40.43
N ASP A 356 -24.84 -5.83 40.19
CA ASP A 356 -25.66 -6.71 39.36
C ASP A 356 -25.23 -6.64 37.89
N ILE A 357 -25.42 -7.77 37.21
CA ILE A 357 -25.20 -7.89 35.76
C ILE A 357 -26.55 -7.75 35.07
N GLU A 358 -26.64 -6.84 34.09
CA GLU A 358 -27.82 -6.69 33.24
C GLU A 358 -28.13 -8.00 32.50
N LYS A 359 -29.39 -8.42 32.57
CA LYS A 359 -29.86 -9.63 31.89
C LYS A 359 -30.52 -9.22 30.58
N PHE A 360 -29.85 -9.53 29.47
CA PHE A 360 -30.39 -9.31 28.14
C PHE A 360 -31.26 -10.49 27.70
N SER A 361 -32.40 -10.16 27.11
CA SER A 361 -33.26 -11.08 26.36
C SER A 361 -33.17 -10.72 24.88
N ASN A 362 -32.98 -11.74 24.04
CA ASN A 362 -32.94 -11.53 22.60
C ASN A 362 -34.36 -11.26 22.09
N SER A 363 -34.54 -10.13 21.40
CA SER A 363 -35.80 -9.75 20.78
C SER A 363 -35.86 -10.18 19.31
N SER A 364 -34.74 -10.10 18.61
CA SER A 364 -34.62 -10.56 17.23
C SER A 364 -33.19 -11.01 16.92
N PHE A 365 -33.07 -12.01 16.05
CA PHE A 365 -31.81 -12.41 15.42
C PHE A 365 -32.13 -12.75 13.97
N SER A 366 -31.53 -12.02 13.05
CA SER A 366 -31.69 -12.27 11.63
C SER A 366 -30.34 -12.34 10.96
N MET A 367 -30.12 -13.42 10.23
CA MET A 367 -28.95 -13.61 9.40
C MET A 367 -29.35 -13.48 7.94
N SER A 368 -28.62 -12.65 7.21
CA SER A 368 -28.75 -12.49 5.77
C SER A 368 -27.59 -13.23 5.09
N ASN A 369 -27.88 -13.92 3.99
CA ASN A 369 -26.88 -14.67 3.23
C ASN A 369 -25.83 -13.78 2.53
N GLY A 370 -25.79 -12.47 2.80
CA GLY A 370 -24.81 -11.52 2.28
C GLY A 370 -24.59 -11.68 0.77
N ASN A 371 -23.34 -11.88 0.39
CA ASN A 371 -22.90 -12.20 -0.97
C ASN A 371 -22.08 -13.51 -0.94
N ARG A 372 -21.49 -13.95 -2.06
CA ARG A 372 -20.69 -15.19 -2.04
C ARG A 372 -19.49 -15.11 -1.08
N ALA A 373 -18.97 -13.90 -0.84
CA ALA A 373 -17.78 -13.65 -0.05
C ALA A 373 -18.05 -13.36 1.44
N SER A 374 -19.28 -13.11 1.85
CA SER A 374 -19.60 -12.64 3.21
C SER A 374 -21.00 -13.02 3.69
N VAL A 375 -21.17 -13.15 5.00
CA VAL A 375 -22.45 -13.34 5.69
C VAL A 375 -22.61 -12.21 6.70
N LYS A 376 -23.82 -11.64 6.80
CA LYS A 376 -24.13 -10.54 7.71
C LYS A 376 -25.30 -10.90 8.60
N TRP A 377 -25.25 -10.53 9.88
CA TRP A 377 -26.36 -10.70 10.80
C TRP A 377 -26.57 -9.44 11.64
N ILE A 378 -27.79 -9.30 12.14
CA ILE A 378 -28.16 -8.30 13.13
C ILE A 378 -28.95 -8.98 14.25
N SER A 379 -28.65 -8.59 15.49
CA SER A 379 -29.33 -9.04 16.69
C SER A 379 -29.75 -7.84 17.52
N GLU A 380 -31.01 -7.83 17.96
CA GLU A 380 -31.52 -6.84 18.90
C GLU A 380 -31.82 -7.50 20.23
N ASN A 381 -31.30 -6.91 21.29
CA ASN A 381 -31.38 -7.45 22.63
C ASN A 381 -31.86 -6.36 23.58
N GLN A 382 -32.63 -6.75 24.58
CA GLN A 382 -33.21 -5.81 25.54
C GLN A 382 -33.00 -6.28 26.97
N SER A 383 -32.65 -5.34 27.84
CA SER A 383 -32.67 -5.53 29.29
C SER A 383 -33.58 -4.47 29.94
N ARG A 384 -33.60 -4.45 31.28
CA ARG A 384 -34.31 -3.44 32.05
C ARG A 384 -33.86 -2.03 31.70
N ASN A 385 -32.55 -1.83 31.56
CA ASN A 385 -31.96 -0.50 31.44
C ASN A 385 -31.39 -0.19 30.04
N PHE A 386 -31.25 -1.18 29.16
CA PHE A 386 -30.58 -0.99 27.88
C PHE A 386 -31.29 -1.68 26.71
N ASN A 387 -31.11 -1.11 25.52
CA ASN A 387 -31.18 -1.82 24.25
C ASN A 387 -29.74 -2.10 23.79
N LEU A 388 -29.51 -3.29 23.23
CA LEU A 388 -28.21 -3.69 22.68
C LEU A 388 -28.41 -4.20 21.26
N ILE A 389 -27.88 -3.45 20.29
CA ILE A 389 -27.91 -3.80 18.87
C ILE A 389 -26.53 -4.30 18.48
N ILE A 390 -26.45 -5.52 17.95
CA ILE A 390 -25.21 -6.15 17.49
C ILE A 390 -25.36 -6.42 15.99
N SER A 391 -24.56 -5.74 15.18
CA SER A 391 -24.41 -6.05 13.76
C SER A 391 -23.07 -6.75 13.54
N GLY A 392 -23.08 -7.92 12.91
CA GLY A 392 -21.87 -8.68 12.59
C GLY A 392 -21.76 -8.99 11.11
N ILE A 393 -20.53 -9.06 10.62
CA ILE A 393 -20.18 -9.59 9.30
C ILE A 393 -19.07 -10.62 9.46
N LEU A 394 -19.15 -11.73 8.72
CA LEU A 394 -18.06 -12.68 8.51
C LEU A 394 -17.70 -12.67 7.02
N GLU A 395 -16.43 -12.49 6.70
CA GLU A 395 -15.90 -12.70 5.35
C GLU A 395 -15.23 -14.08 5.20
N TYR A 396 -15.12 -14.58 3.96
CA TYR A 396 -14.65 -15.94 3.65
C TYR A 396 -13.25 -16.28 4.17
N ASP A 397 -12.43 -15.27 4.43
CA ASP A 397 -11.08 -15.38 4.95
C ASP A 397 -11.03 -15.52 6.47
N GLY A 398 -12.13 -15.35 7.19
CA GLY A 398 -12.21 -15.46 8.65
C GLY A 398 -12.09 -14.14 9.41
N MET A 399 -12.22 -13.01 8.71
CA MET A 399 -12.43 -11.71 9.33
C MET A 399 -13.88 -11.60 9.81
N MET A 400 -14.07 -11.29 11.09
CA MET A 400 -15.37 -10.92 11.64
C MET A 400 -15.34 -9.48 12.15
N ASP A 401 -16.26 -8.62 11.70
CA ASP A 401 -16.38 -7.24 12.18
C ASP A 401 -17.72 -7.06 12.91
N TYR A 402 -17.68 -6.53 14.12
CA TYR A 402 -18.84 -6.32 14.98
C TYR A 402 -19.01 -4.85 15.30
N LYS A 403 -20.23 -4.35 15.11
CA LYS A 403 -20.70 -3.06 15.63
C LYS A 403 -21.70 -3.31 16.75
N MET A 404 -21.36 -2.93 17.97
CA MET A 404 -22.17 -3.17 19.17
C MET A 404 -22.61 -1.84 19.77
N GLN A 405 -23.91 -1.54 19.72
CA GLN A 405 -24.48 -0.30 20.24
C GLN A 405 -25.26 -0.58 21.52
N LEU A 406 -24.79 -0.05 22.65
CA LEU A 406 -25.47 -0.11 23.94
C LEU A 406 -26.19 1.23 24.17
N ILE A 407 -27.51 1.22 24.10
CA ILE A 407 -28.37 2.40 24.16
C ILE A 407 -29.12 2.42 25.50
N ALA A 408 -28.94 3.48 26.28
CA ALA A 408 -29.54 3.62 27.59
C ALA A 408 -31.05 3.95 27.52
N LYS A 409 -31.88 3.17 28.22
CA LYS A 409 -33.33 3.41 28.38
C LYS A 409 -33.64 4.39 29.51
N ASN A 410 -32.76 4.43 30.51
CA ASN A 410 -32.85 5.23 31.72
C ASN A 410 -31.47 5.83 32.04
N ASP A 411 -31.42 6.75 32.99
CA ASP A 411 -30.16 7.21 33.57
C ASP A 411 -29.58 6.10 34.47
N VAL A 412 -28.34 5.70 34.23
CA VAL A 412 -27.72 4.54 34.87
C VAL A 412 -26.26 4.82 35.18
N ASN A 413 -25.85 4.42 36.39
CA ASN A 413 -24.44 4.33 36.78
C ASN A 413 -23.93 2.91 36.49
N LEU A 414 -22.95 2.82 35.60
CA LEU A 414 -22.27 1.60 35.20
C LEU A 414 -20.99 1.43 36.01
N ASN A 415 -20.80 0.24 36.59
CA ASN A 415 -19.53 -0.17 37.19
C ASN A 415 -18.53 -0.63 36.12
N ASP A 416 -19.01 -1.32 35.09
CA ASP A 416 -18.20 -1.76 33.96
C ASP A 416 -19.08 -2.17 32.77
N VAL A 417 -18.52 -2.04 31.57
CA VAL A 417 -18.98 -2.75 30.38
C VAL A 417 -17.79 -3.52 29.83
N SER A 418 -17.92 -4.83 29.70
CA SER A 418 -16.83 -5.70 29.30
C SER A 418 -17.22 -6.76 28.29
N LEU A 419 -16.24 -7.14 27.46
CA LEU A 419 -16.30 -8.31 26.60
C LEU A 419 -15.27 -9.33 27.07
N LYS A 420 -15.75 -10.51 27.46
CA LYS A 420 -14.93 -11.61 27.94
C LYS A 420 -14.67 -12.61 26.83
N ILE A 421 -13.43 -13.06 26.73
CA ILE A 421 -13.00 -14.12 25.82
C ILE A 421 -12.19 -15.13 26.64
N SER A 422 -12.64 -16.38 26.68
CA SER A 422 -11.95 -17.45 27.40
C SER A 422 -11.42 -18.46 26.40
N PHE A 423 -10.10 -18.64 26.38
CA PHE A 423 -9.41 -19.58 25.50
C PHE A 423 -9.15 -20.90 26.22
N ASN A 424 -9.16 -22.00 25.46
CA ASN A 424 -8.46 -23.21 25.91
C ASN A 424 -6.96 -22.88 26.01
N LYS A 425 -6.30 -23.29 27.09
CA LYS A 425 -4.88 -22.96 27.31
C LYS A 425 -3.98 -23.40 26.15
N GLU A 426 -4.23 -24.58 25.61
CA GLU A 426 -3.51 -25.13 24.45
C GLU A 426 -3.70 -24.30 23.16
N ALA A 427 -4.74 -23.47 23.08
CA ALA A 427 -4.98 -22.56 21.97
C ALA A 427 -4.36 -21.17 22.16
N ALA A 428 -3.86 -20.86 23.36
CA ALA A 428 -3.32 -19.55 23.73
C ALA A 428 -1.84 -19.65 24.17
N LYS A 429 -1.05 -20.43 23.42
CA LYS A 429 0.38 -20.66 23.70
C LYS A 429 1.23 -19.41 23.43
N TYR A 430 0.97 -18.74 22.32
CA TYR A 430 1.71 -17.58 21.84
C TYR A 430 0.86 -16.31 21.88
N MET A 431 1.52 -15.16 21.93
CA MET A 431 0.90 -13.85 21.92
C MET A 431 1.61 -12.88 20.97
N LEU A 432 0.82 -11.99 20.37
CA LEU A 432 1.24 -10.71 19.80
C LEU A 432 0.34 -9.58 20.33
N GLY A 433 0.85 -8.35 20.38
CA GLY A 433 0.10 -7.16 20.76
C GLY A 433 0.33 -6.71 22.21
N LEU A 434 -0.43 -5.70 22.63
CA LEU A 434 -0.38 -5.07 23.97
C LEU A 434 1.02 -4.59 24.41
N GLY A 435 1.92 -4.35 23.45
CA GLY A 435 3.30 -3.91 23.73
C GLY A 435 4.24 -5.01 24.19
N ASN A 436 3.91 -6.27 23.94
CA ASN A 436 4.81 -7.40 24.15
C ASN A 436 5.50 -7.75 22.83
N LYS A 437 6.78 -8.11 22.89
CA LYS A 437 7.44 -8.78 21.76
C LYS A 437 6.71 -10.11 21.49
N GLY A 438 6.64 -10.53 20.24
CA GLY A 438 6.06 -11.83 19.91
C GLY A 438 6.80 -12.98 20.59
N GLY A 439 6.04 -13.95 21.10
CA GLY A 439 6.59 -15.11 21.79
C GLY A 439 5.53 -15.85 22.60
N GLU A 440 5.97 -16.73 23.49
CA GLU A 440 5.09 -17.50 24.37
C GLU A 440 4.41 -16.60 25.43
N LEU A 441 3.13 -16.86 25.71
CA LEU A 441 2.37 -16.19 26.75
C LEU A 441 2.77 -16.75 28.13
N LYS A 442 3.74 -16.10 28.78
CA LYS A 442 4.29 -16.57 30.06
C LYS A 442 3.66 -15.92 31.30
N ASN A 443 3.17 -14.69 31.18
CA ASN A 443 2.75 -13.87 32.31
C ASN A 443 1.31 -13.37 32.17
N ASN A 444 0.65 -13.16 33.31
CA ASN A 444 -0.57 -12.36 33.35
C ASN A 444 -0.27 -10.93 32.91
N ILE A 445 -1.23 -10.30 32.22
CA ILE A 445 -1.10 -8.94 31.69
C ILE A 445 -2.24 -8.10 32.24
N ASP A 446 -1.93 -6.89 32.72
CA ASP A 446 -2.90 -5.83 32.95
C ASP A 446 -2.46 -4.61 32.15
N TRP A 447 -3.20 -4.32 31.09
CA TRP A 447 -2.86 -3.35 30.08
C TRP A 447 -3.87 -2.19 30.07
N LYS A 448 -3.35 -0.98 29.84
CA LYS A 448 -4.10 0.27 29.74
C LYS A 448 -3.80 0.99 28.44
N TRP A 449 -4.79 1.72 27.94
CA TRP A 449 -4.67 2.56 26.75
C TRP A 449 -3.59 3.62 26.90
N ASP A 450 -2.77 3.78 25.85
CA ASP A 450 -1.78 4.84 25.71
C ASP A 450 -1.68 5.22 24.24
N VAL A 451 -2.10 6.43 23.89
CA VAL A 451 -2.10 6.93 22.50
C VAL A 451 -0.70 7.01 21.90
N ASN A 452 0.36 7.08 22.73
CA ASN A 452 1.74 7.07 22.23
C ASN A 452 2.21 5.67 21.80
N LYS A 453 1.39 4.65 22.04
CA LYS A 453 1.66 3.27 21.67
C LYS A 453 0.62 2.80 20.66
N HIS A 454 1.07 2.16 19.59
CA HIS A 454 0.20 1.64 18.54
C HIS A 454 -0.36 0.28 18.98
N GLN A 455 -1.26 0.30 19.97
CA GLN A 455 -1.73 -0.90 20.65
C GLN A 455 -3.26 -0.84 20.79
N GLU A 456 -3.96 -1.74 20.11
CA GLU A 456 -5.43 -1.77 20.06
C GLU A 456 -6.03 -3.15 20.35
N GLY A 457 -5.21 -4.15 20.69
CA GLY A 457 -5.68 -5.50 20.97
C GLY A 457 -4.56 -6.52 21.04
N ALA A 458 -4.94 -7.80 20.94
CA ALA A 458 -4.04 -8.93 21.05
C ALA A 458 -4.39 -10.06 20.07
N TRP A 459 -3.38 -10.81 19.67
CA TRP A 459 -3.55 -12.13 19.07
C TRP A 459 -3.06 -13.16 20.07
N LEU A 460 -3.88 -14.17 20.34
CA LEU A 460 -3.50 -15.34 21.10
C LEU A 460 -3.73 -16.57 20.23
N GLY A 461 -2.74 -17.46 20.19
CA GLY A 461 -2.79 -18.61 19.30
C GLY A 461 -1.78 -19.69 19.61
N ASN A 462 -1.99 -20.83 18.98
CA ASN A 462 -1.00 -21.86 18.73
C ASN A 462 -0.82 -21.99 17.21
N ILE A 463 0.03 -22.91 16.74
CA ILE A 463 0.41 -23.03 15.33
C ILE A 463 -0.80 -23.19 14.40
N ASN A 464 -1.76 -24.03 14.78
CA ASN A 464 -2.88 -24.40 13.94
C ASN A 464 -4.23 -23.81 14.38
N LYS A 465 -4.25 -22.91 15.37
CA LYS A 465 -5.48 -22.33 15.92
C LYS A 465 -5.19 -21.03 16.66
N GLY A 466 -5.96 -19.97 16.42
CA GLY A 466 -5.78 -18.71 17.14
C GLY A 466 -6.83 -17.66 16.79
N LEU A 467 -6.79 -16.55 17.52
CA LEU A 467 -7.74 -15.45 17.35
C LEU A 467 -7.03 -14.13 17.63
N GLN A 468 -7.03 -13.26 16.63
CA GLN A 468 -6.76 -11.83 16.84
C GLN A 468 -8.06 -11.14 17.21
N TYR A 469 -7.99 -10.16 18.09
CA TYR A 469 -9.04 -9.16 18.24
C TYR A 469 -8.48 -7.75 18.42
N VAL A 470 -9.19 -6.74 17.93
CA VAL A 470 -8.88 -5.31 18.08
C VAL A 470 -10.13 -4.54 18.53
N LEU A 471 -9.95 -3.65 19.51
CA LEU A 471 -11.02 -2.86 20.13
C LEU A 471 -11.08 -1.47 19.49
N ARG A 472 -12.21 -1.14 18.86
CA ARG A 472 -12.38 0.08 18.04
C ARG A 472 -13.69 0.79 18.36
N ASP A 473 -13.91 1.94 17.74
CA ASP A 473 -15.15 2.72 17.78
C ASP A 473 -15.43 3.27 16.37
N ASN A 474 -16.51 4.02 16.17
CA ASN A 474 -16.93 4.56 14.87
C ASN A 474 -15.96 5.61 14.30
N ASN A 475 -15.10 6.19 15.15
CA ASN A 475 -14.06 7.14 14.77
C ASN A 475 -12.73 6.47 14.38
N TYR A 476 -12.68 5.13 14.27
CA TYR A 476 -11.45 4.46 13.89
C TYR A 476 -10.95 4.92 12.53
N GLU A 477 -9.70 5.36 12.52
CA GLU A 477 -8.92 5.55 11.31
C GLU A 477 -7.60 4.79 11.47
N ARG A 478 -7.13 4.17 10.38
CA ARG A 478 -5.84 3.47 10.40
C ARG A 478 -4.72 4.48 10.72
N PRO A 479 -3.88 4.22 11.74
CA PRO A 479 -2.72 5.05 12.02
C PRO A 479 -1.68 4.99 10.90
N LEU A 480 -0.81 5.99 10.82
CA LEU A 480 0.40 5.86 10.00
C LEU A 480 1.38 4.87 10.66
N ASN A 481 2.21 4.22 9.85
CA ASN A 481 3.21 3.24 10.27
C ASN A 481 4.59 3.58 9.66
N THR A 482 5.60 2.77 9.99
CA THR A 482 6.99 2.87 9.49
C THR A 482 7.59 4.26 9.65
N ASN A 483 7.95 4.58 10.89
CA ASN A 483 8.50 5.84 11.41
C ASN A 483 7.50 6.99 11.56
N PHE A 484 6.23 6.82 11.19
CA PHE A 484 5.25 7.93 11.12
C PHE A 484 4.06 7.82 12.07
N TYR A 485 4.00 6.82 12.96
CA TYR A 485 2.88 6.67 13.90
C TYR A 485 2.60 7.95 14.70
N ARG A 486 3.65 8.63 15.16
CA ARG A 486 3.53 9.88 15.93
C ARG A 486 2.90 11.03 15.14
N SER A 487 2.93 10.99 13.81
CA SER A 487 2.32 12.02 12.96
C SER A 487 0.82 11.83 12.80
N LYS A 488 0.33 10.60 12.92
CA LYS A 488 -1.11 10.25 12.93
C LYS A 488 -1.33 9.02 13.82
N PRO A 489 -1.44 9.21 15.15
CA PRO A 489 -1.61 8.12 16.09
C PRO A 489 -3.02 7.51 16.01
N LEU A 490 -3.24 6.44 16.76
CA LEU A 490 -4.54 5.81 16.89
C LEU A 490 -5.58 6.76 17.50
N ASN A 491 -6.76 6.83 16.88
CA ASN A 491 -7.94 7.42 17.51
C ASN A 491 -8.41 6.51 18.64
N LEU A 492 -8.24 6.95 19.89
CA LEU A 492 -8.67 6.16 21.04
C LEU A 492 -10.18 5.90 20.97
N PRO A 493 -10.63 4.63 21.12
CA PRO A 493 -12.04 4.29 21.04
C PRO A 493 -12.80 4.83 22.27
N THR A 494 -13.67 5.82 22.09
CA THR A 494 -14.33 6.54 23.18
C THR A 494 -14.98 5.61 24.21
N SER A 495 -15.69 4.59 23.74
CA SER A 495 -16.43 3.68 24.61
C SER A 495 -15.55 2.71 25.39
N TRP A 496 -14.44 2.23 24.80
CA TRP A 496 -13.50 1.30 25.42
C TRP A 496 -12.45 2.01 26.28
N TYR A 497 -11.95 3.17 25.84
CA TYR A 497 -10.97 3.97 26.56
C TYR A 497 -11.54 4.56 27.84
N ASN A 498 -12.73 5.17 27.73
CA ASN A 498 -13.47 5.78 28.84
C ASN A 498 -12.56 6.61 29.77
N ASN A 499 -11.83 7.58 29.21
CA ASN A 499 -10.92 8.45 29.96
C ASN A 499 -9.91 7.68 30.83
N SER A 500 -9.20 6.73 30.21
CA SER A 500 -8.19 5.85 30.82
C SER A 500 -8.71 4.83 31.83
N LYS A 501 -10.03 4.75 32.06
CA LYS A 501 -10.60 3.76 32.98
C LYS A 501 -10.64 2.36 32.39
N GLY A 502 -10.77 2.24 31.07
CA GLY A 502 -10.78 0.95 30.39
C GLY A 502 -9.40 0.34 30.17
N GLY A 503 -9.37 -0.89 29.68
CA GLY A 503 -8.15 -1.65 29.46
C GLY A 503 -8.41 -3.12 29.10
N ILE A 504 -7.34 -3.91 29.11
CA ILE A 504 -7.37 -5.34 28.81
C ILE A 504 -6.61 -6.07 29.92
N SER A 505 -7.22 -7.11 30.50
CA SER A 505 -6.51 -8.01 31.41
C SER A 505 -6.53 -9.42 30.88
N ILE A 506 -5.39 -10.10 30.97
CA ILE A 506 -5.19 -11.49 30.53
C ILE A 506 -4.70 -12.28 31.73
N LYS A 507 -5.47 -13.32 32.10
CA LYS A 507 -5.17 -14.20 33.22
C LYS A 507 -4.97 -15.62 32.73
N ILE A 508 -3.79 -16.16 33.01
CA ILE A 508 -3.41 -17.53 32.70
C ILE A 508 -3.82 -18.40 33.89
N ASN A 509 -4.75 -19.32 33.67
CA ASN A 509 -5.18 -20.32 34.64
C ASN A 509 -4.62 -21.70 34.27
N LYS A 510 -5.03 -22.74 35.01
CA LYS A 510 -4.56 -24.12 34.78
C LYS A 510 -4.97 -24.64 33.41
N GLU A 511 -6.22 -24.43 33.02
CA GLU A 511 -6.83 -25.00 31.79
C GLU A 511 -7.30 -23.95 30.79
N VAL A 512 -7.42 -22.69 31.21
CA VAL A 512 -7.95 -21.59 30.39
C VAL A 512 -7.08 -20.35 30.46
N VAL A 513 -7.17 -19.51 29.45
CA VAL A 513 -6.65 -18.13 29.46
C VAL A 513 -7.84 -17.19 29.32
N ASP A 514 -8.09 -16.41 30.37
CA ASP A 514 -9.22 -15.48 30.43
C ASP A 514 -8.80 -14.07 30.06
N ILE A 515 -9.48 -13.51 29.08
CA ILE A 515 -9.32 -12.13 28.64
C ILE A 515 -10.56 -11.34 29.05
N ASN A 516 -10.34 -10.23 29.77
CA ASN A 516 -11.37 -9.27 30.08
C ASN A 516 -11.02 -7.93 29.44
N ASN A 517 -11.76 -7.57 28.39
CA ASN A 517 -11.71 -6.26 27.74
C ASN A 517 -12.74 -5.38 28.44
N TYR A 518 -12.33 -4.37 29.19
CA TYR A 518 -13.20 -3.61 30.09
C TYR A 518 -13.15 -2.11 29.79
N SER A 519 -14.24 -1.41 30.06
CA SER A 519 -14.31 0.06 29.94
C SER A 519 -14.22 0.78 31.27
N GLY A 520 -14.45 0.09 32.39
CA GLY A 520 -14.56 0.70 33.71
C GLY A 520 -15.83 1.51 33.89
N GLU A 521 -15.91 2.15 35.06
CA GLU A 521 -17.11 2.86 35.54
C GLU A 521 -17.40 4.18 34.81
N ARG A 522 -18.70 4.47 34.63
CA ARG A 522 -19.22 5.72 34.05
C ARG A 522 -20.71 5.88 34.31
N SER A 523 -21.22 7.09 34.11
CA SER A 523 -22.65 7.36 34.07
C SER A 523 -23.11 7.53 32.62
N VAL A 524 -24.32 7.08 32.33
CA VAL A 524 -25.01 7.30 31.04
C VAL A 524 -26.41 7.82 31.30
N SER A 525 -26.84 8.77 30.47
CA SER A 525 -28.19 9.34 30.48
C SER A 525 -29.09 8.57 29.53
N LYS A 526 -30.40 8.64 29.74
CA LYS A 526 -31.39 8.09 28.81
C LYS A 526 -31.16 8.61 27.38
N GLY A 527 -31.05 7.69 26.42
CA GLY A 527 -30.78 7.98 25.01
C GLY A 527 -29.30 7.95 24.63
N ASP A 528 -28.39 7.97 25.60
CA ASP A 528 -26.95 7.85 25.31
C ASP A 528 -26.64 6.52 24.62
N THR A 529 -25.73 6.56 23.65
CA THR A 529 -25.28 5.38 22.90
C THR A 529 -23.78 5.19 23.07
N LEU A 530 -23.38 4.03 23.57
CA LEU A 530 -21.99 3.59 23.63
C LEU A 530 -21.72 2.59 22.50
N ASN A 531 -20.62 2.75 21.77
CA ASN A 531 -20.25 1.92 20.62
C ASN A 531 -19.01 1.07 20.95
N PHE A 532 -19.20 -0.24 21.09
CA PHE A 532 -18.13 -1.19 21.43
C PHE A 532 -17.76 -2.02 20.20
N ASN A 533 -17.19 -1.37 19.17
CA ASN A 533 -16.83 -2.07 17.95
C ASN A 533 -15.64 -3.01 18.22
N ILE A 534 -15.66 -4.19 17.62
CA ILE A 534 -14.59 -5.19 17.73
C ILE A 534 -14.44 -5.94 16.41
N ARG A 535 -13.20 -6.11 15.98
CA ARG A 535 -12.87 -6.98 14.85
C ARG A 535 -12.09 -8.18 15.36
N PHE A 536 -12.42 -9.35 14.82
CA PHE A 536 -11.70 -10.59 15.01
C PHE A 536 -11.08 -11.07 13.70
N LEU A 537 -9.91 -11.70 13.79
CA LEU A 537 -9.37 -12.55 12.73
C LEU A 537 -9.16 -13.97 13.28
N VAL A 538 -9.85 -14.95 12.73
CA VAL A 538 -9.69 -16.36 13.12
C VAL A 538 -8.52 -16.96 12.35
N THR A 539 -7.40 -17.23 13.02
CA THR A 539 -6.19 -17.79 12.41
C THR A 539 -6.13 -19.31 12.63
N PRO A 540 -5.44 -20.07 11.77
CA PRO A 540 -4.77 -19.67 10.52
C PRO A 540 -5.74 -19.35 9.37
N PHE A 541 -5.25 -18.71 8.31
CA PHE A 541 -6.10 -18.30 7.17
C PHE A 541 -6.20 -19.37 6.08
N LYS A 542 -5.11 -20.10 5.82
CA LYS A 542 -4.97 -21.10 4.76
C LYS A 542 -3.88 -22.12 5.11
N THR A 543 -3.79 -23.21 4.36
CA THR A 543 -2.68 -24.16 4.51
C THR A 543 -1.43 -23.63 3.83
N ILE A 544 -0.26 -24.04 4.32
CA ILE A 544 1.02 -23.83 3.66
C ILE A 544 1.11 -24.80 2.48
N ASP A 545 1.24 -24.24 1.27
CA ASP A 545 1.64 -25.01 0.09
C ASP A 545 3.16 -25.16 0.07
N THR A 546 3.67 -26.27 0.62
CA THR A 546 5.10 -26.54 0.72
C THR A 546 5.74 -26.72 -0.66
N ARG A 547 5.00 -27.26 -1.64
CA ARG A 547 5.49 -27.43 -3.00
C ARG A 547 5.74 -26.08 -3.65
N GLU A 548 4.76 -25.18 -3.62
CA GLU A 548 4.93 -23.81 -4.14
C GLU A 548 6.00 -23.06 -3.34
N HIS A 549 6.07 -23.25 -2.02
CA HIS A 549 7.09 -22.64 -1.15
C HIS A 549 8.51 -22.95 -1.60
N PHE A 550 8.88 -24.22 -1.69
CA PHE A 550 10.25 -24.60 -2.05
C PHE A 550 10.60 -24.38 -3.53
N ASN A 551 9.59 -24.24 -4.39
CA ASN A 551 9.76 -23.87 -5.79
C ASN A 551 9.76 -22.35 -6.01
N THR A 552 9.51 -21.54 -4.98
CA THR A 552 9.54 -20.08 -5.03
C THR A 552 10.87 -19.55 -4.49
N ARG A 553 11.71 -18.99 -5.37
CA ARG A 553 13.07 -18.54 -5.03
C ARG A 553 13.34 -17.17 -5.60
N PHE A 554 13.45 -16.20 -4.70
CA PHE A 554 13.46 -14.78 -5.05
C PHE A 554 14.85 -14.25 -5.37
N VAL A 555 14.98 -13.70 -6.57
CA VAL A 555 16.07 -12.80 -6.95
C VAL A 555 15.58 -11.36 -6.83
N HIS A 556 15.99 -10.67 -5.77
CA HIS A 556 15.60 -9.28 -5.52
C HIS A 556 16.57 -8.31 -6.20
N LYS A 557 16.63 -8.38 -7.54
CA LYS A 557 17.53 -7.57 -8.37
C LYS A 557 17.09 -7.58 -9.84
N TYR A 558 17.22 -6.44 -10.53
CA TYR A 558 17.13 -6.40 -11.99
C TYR A 558 18.44 -6.88 -12.62
N ILE A 559 18.42 -8.03 -13.29
CA ILE A 559 19.55 -8.68 -13.98
C ILE A 559 19.04 -9.46 -15.21
N PRO A 560 19.90 -9.83 -16.18
CA PRO A 560 19.52 -10.70 -17.29
C PRO A 560 18.88 -12.01 -16.81
N VAL A 561 17.89 -12.52 -17.54
CA VAL A 561 17.11 -13.71 -17.14
C VAL A 561 17.99 -14.95 -16.96
N ASP A 562 19.01 -15.14 -17.80
CA ASP A 562 19.97 -16.26 -17.66
C ASP A 562 20.75 -16.21 -16.33
N SER A 563 21.00 -15.00 -15.81
CA SER A 563 21.65 -14.85 -14.51
C SER A 563 20.72 -15.25 -13.37
N VAL A 564 19.40 -15.07 -13.51
CA VAL A 564 18.41 -15.56 -12.54
C VAL A 564 18.43 -17.08 -12.47
N LEU A 565 18.48 -17.77 -13.62
CA LEU A 565 18.59 -19.23 -13.69
C LEU A 565 19.88 -19.76 -13.08
N ASN A 566 21.01 -19.10 -13.36
CA ASN A 566 22.31 -19.47 -12.79
C ASN A 566 22.32 -19.39 -11.25
N LEU A 567 21.54 -18.45 -10.69
CA LEU A 567 21.33 -18.32 -9.25
C LEU A 567 20.29 -19.29 -8.69
N LYS A 568 19.71 -20.17 -9.51
CA LYS A 568 18.60 -21.07 -9.15
C LYS A 568 17.32 -20.35 -8.70
N GLY A 569 17.15 -19.10 -9.15
CA GLY A 569 15.96 -18.30 -8.90
C GLY A 569 14.79 -18.71 -9.81
N THR A 570 13.57 -18.56 -9.31
CA THR A 570 12.33 -18.83 -10.06
C THR A 570 11.41 -17.61 -10.11
N ILE A 571 11.71 -16.57 -9.32
CA ILE A 571 11.01 -15.30 -9.33
C ILE A 571 12.03 -14.17 -9.28
N VAL A 572 11.86 -13.14 -10.11
CA VAL A 572 12.64 -11.90 -10.05
C VAL A 572 11.76 -10.73 -9.59
N ASN A 573 12.24 -10.01 -8.56
CA ASN A 573 11.64 -8.75 -8.13
C ASN A 573 12.45 -7.61 -8.75
N VAL A 574 11.83 -6.91 -9.71
CA VAL A 574 12.41 -5.75 -10.38
C VAL A 574 12.03 -4.49 -9.59
N HIS A 575 13.02 -3.88 -8.94
CA HIS A 575 12.84 -2.60 -8.25
C HIS A 575 12.51 -1.47 -9.25
N HIS A 576 12.34 -0.22 -8.80
CA HIS A 576 12.33 0.94 -9.70
C HIS A 576 13.76 1.42 -10.05
N ALA A 577 13.88 2.60 -10.68
CA ALA A 577 15.14 3.25 -11.06
C ALA A 577 15.97 2.50 -12.11
N ASN A 578 15.39 1.61 -12.90
CA ASN A 578 16.11 0.86 -13.94
C ASN A 578 15.44 0.99 -15.31
N GLU A 579 16.00 0.33 -16.32
CA GLU A 579 15.57 0.48 -17.70
C GLU A 579 14.10 0.10 -17.96
N ILE A 580 13.58 -0.94 -17.32
CA ILE A 580 12.22 -1.43 -17.57
C ILE A 580 11.18 -0.93 -16.56
N ASN A 581 11.65 -0.37 -15.45
CA ASN A 581 10.82 0.27 -14.42
C ASN A 581 11.56 1.51 -13.89
N PRO A 582 11.62 2.62 -14.67
CA PRO A 582 12.48 3.75 -14.34
C PRO A 582 11.95 4.55 -13.16
N TYR A 583 10.65 4.81 -13.08
CA TYR A 583 10.11 5.80 -12.14
C TYR A 583 9.34 5.16 -11.00
N ILE A 584 9.52 5.71 -9.80
CA ILE A 584 8.91 5.17 -8.58
C ILE A 584 7.39 5.25 -8.67
N ASN A 585 6.72 4.12 -8.42
CA ASN A 585 5.26 3.99 -8.34
C ASN A 585 4.50 4.46 -9.61
N TYR A 586 5.15 4.40 -10.77
CA TYR A 586 4.53 4.70 -12.07
C TYR A 586 5.13 3.83 -13.19
N PRO A 587 4.85 2.50 -13.19
CA PRO A 587 5.50 1.50 -14.04
C PRO A 587 4.98 1.48 -15.49
N PHE A 588 4.69 2.65 -16.06
CA PHE A 588 4.06 2.81 -17.37
C PHE A 588 4.96 3.41 -18.45
N TYR A 589 6.25 3.50 -18.14
CA TYR A 589 7.30 3.84 -19.09
C TYR A 589 8.01 2.57 -19.56
N ASN A 590 8.54 2.60 -20.78
CA ASN A 590 9.27 1.47 -21.38
C ASN A 590 8.48 0.14 -21.37
N ILE A 591 7.15 0.22 -21.53
CA ILE A 591 6.22 -0.93 -21.48
C ILE A 591 6.64 -2.07 -22.42
N ASN A 592 7.16 -1.77 -23.61
CA ASN A 592 7.61 -2.79 -24.55
C ASN A 592 8.84 -3.55 -24.03
N LYS A 593 9.86 -2.83 -23.54
CA LYS A 593 11.07 -3.46 -22.94
C LYS A 593 10.72 -4.26 -21.70
N GLN A 594 9.80 -3.73 -20.88
CA GLN A 594 9.26 -4.43 -19.72
C GLN A 594 8.59 -5.74 -20.14
N LYS A 595 7.74 -5.70 -21.17
CA LYS A 595 7.08 -6.88 -21.71
C LYS A 595 8.08 -7.87 -22.32
N GLU A 596 9.07 -7.43 -23.08
CA GLU A 596 10.14 -8.29 -23.64
C GLU A 596 10.89 -9.05 -22.54
N TYR A 597 11.27 -8.37 -21.46
CA TYR A 597 11.93 -9.01 -20.32
C TYR A 597 11.02 -10.04 -19.62
N ILE A 598 9.73 -9.70 -19.44
CA ILE A 598 8.76 -10.61 -18.82
C ILE A 598 8.49 -11.82 -19.71
N ASP A 599 8.34 -11.63 -21.02
CA ASP A 599 8.12 -12.72 -21.98
C ASP A 599 9.34 -13.65 -22.04
N GLU A 600 10.58 -13.12 -22.00
CA GLU A 600 11.80 -13.93 -21.88
C GLU A 600 11.83 -14.74 -20.57
N ALA A 601 11.51 -14.09 -19.44
CA ALA A 601 11.42 -14.74 -18.14
C ALA A 601 10.39 -15.87 -18.14
N HIS A 602 9.18 -15.63 -18.67
CA HIS A 602 8.11 -16.62 -18.76
C HIS A 602 8.49 -17.80 -19.65
N ALA A 603 9.16 -17.57 -20.78
CA ALA A 603 9.66 -18.63 -21.66
C ALA A 603 10.67 -19.56 -20.94
N LYS A 604 11.34 -19.05 -19.90
CA LYS A 604 12.28 -19.78 -19.04
C LYS A 604 11.68 -20.22 -17.70
N GLY A 605 10.36 -20.08 -17.52
CA GLY A 605 9.65 -20.49 -16.30
C GLY A 605 9.89 -19.59 -15.08
N ILE A 606 10.37 -18.37 -15.27
CA ILE A 606 10.63 -17.39 -14.22
C ILE A 606 9.46 -16.40 -14.12
N LYS A 607 8.91 -16.21 -12.92
CA LYS A 607 7.90 -15.17 -12.66
C LYS A 607 8.56 -13.80 -12.47
N VAL A 608 7.89 -12.73 -12.87
CA VAL A 608 8.39 -11.34 -12.74
C VAL A 608 7.43 -10.48 -11.94
N LYS A 609 7.97 -9.75 -10.97
CA LYS A 609 7.24 -8.74 -10.18
C LYS A 609 7.91 -7.39 -10.30
N LEU A 610 7.11 -6.33 -10.22
CA LEU A 610 7.61 -4.95 -10.23
C LEU A 610 7.41 -4.31 -8.85
N TYR A 611 8.35 -3.43 -8.47
CA TYR A 611 8.12 -2.48 -7.38
C TYR A 611 7.09 -1.45 -7.83
N ASN A 612 5.94 -1.45 -7.14
CA ASN A 612 4.86 -0.50 -7.36
C ASN A 612 4.01 -0.40 -6.08
N THR A 613 4.20 0.67 -5.31
CA THR A 613 3.43 1.03 -4.10
C THR A 613 2.66 2.34 -4.34
N ILE A 614 1.99 2.91 -3.33
CA ILE A 614 1.26 4.19 -3.47
C ILE A 614 1.70 5.29 -2.50
N ARG A 615 2.75 5.07 -1.72
CA ARG A 615 3.23 6.06 -0.74
C ARG A 615 3.78 7.32 -1.40
N GLU A 616 4.44 7.13 -2.53
CA GLU A 616 5.15 8.16 -3.28
C GLU A 616 4.63 8.19 -4.72
N LEU A 617 4.69 9.34 -5.38
CA LEU A 617 4.38 9.46 -6.80
C LEU A 617 5.46 10.27 -7.51
N THR A 618 6.03 9.71 -8.58
CA THR A 618 6.99 10.40 -9.44
C THR A 618 6.40 11.67 -10.08
N TYR A 619 7.23 12.70 -10.19
CA TYR A 619 6.95 13.89 -11.01
C TYR A 619 6.87 13.63 -12.52
N LYS A 620 7.19 12.42 -12.99
CA LYS A 620 7.05 11.97 -14.38
C LYS A 620 5.63 11.47 -14.68
N THR A 621 4.70 11.52 -13.72
CA THR A 621 3.30 11.16 -13.94
C THR A 621 2.66 12.11 -14.95
N TYR A 622 2.08 11.57 -16.03
CA TYR A 622 1.46 12.40 -17.07
C TYR A 622 0.30 13.24 -16.51
N GLU A 623 -0.47 12.67 -15.59
CA GLU A 623 -1.63 13.29 -14.96
C GLU A 623 -1.27 14.27 -13.83
N MET A 624 0.01 14.59 -13.59
CA MET A 624 0.47 15.35 -12.41
C MET A 624 -0.34 16.63 -12.14
N PHE A 625 -0.58 17.45 -13.17
CA PHE A 625 -1.32 18.70 -13.01
C PHE A 625 -2.85 18.51 -12.91
N ALA A 626 -3.37 17.42 -13.46
CA ALA A 626 -4.76 17.04 -13.23
C ALA A 626 -4.98 16.62 -11.78
N LEU A 627 -4.08 15.82 -11.21
CA LEU A 627 -4.10 15.45 -9.79
C LEU A 627 -3.93 16.68 -8.89
N ARG A 628 -3.04 17.61 -9.26
CA ARG A 628 -2.84 18.89 -8.57
C ARG A 628 -4.11 19.74 -8.51
N SER A 629 -4.91 19.72 -9.57
CA SER A 629 -6.15 20.50 -9.63
C SER A 629 -7.21 20.06 -8.60
N LEU A 630 -7.06 18.85 -8.03
CA LEU A 630 -7.93 18.28 -7.00
C LEU A 630 -7.62 18.80 -5.59
N GLY A 631 -6.73 19.80 -5.48
CA GLY A 631 -6.29 20.36 -4.21
C GLY A 631 -5.49 19.33 -3.41
N THR A 632 -5.85 19.16 -2.14
CA THR A 632 -5.17 18.22 -1.24
C THR A 632 -5.83 16.83 -1.24
N GLU A 633 -6.66 16.50 -2.23
CA GLU A 633 -7.30 15.18 -2.26
C GLU A 633 -6.27 14.05 -2.37
N ILE A 634 -5.31 14.19 -3.28
CA ILE A 634 -4.34 13.14 -3.63
C ILE A 634 -3.02 13.34 -2.89
N PHE A 635 -2.45 14.55 -2.96
CA PHE A 635 -1.17 14.87 -2.34
C PHE A 635 -1.34 15.33 -0.90
N ASN A 636 -0.35 15.05 -0.06
CA ASN A 636 -0.26 15.64 1.27
C ASN A 636 0.03 17.14 1.12
N ASP A 637 -0.67 17.98 1.87
CA ASP A 637 -0.35 19.42 1.90
C ASP A 637 1.01 19.65 2.55
N GLY A 638 1.75 20.67 2.11
CA GLY A 638 3.10 20.93 2.57
C GLY A 638 3.75 22.15 1.92
N ASN A 639 4.90 22.57 2.45
CA ASN A 639 5.57 23.81 2.04
C ASN A 639 6.26 23.74 0.65
N GLY A 640 6.29 22.57 0.01
CA GLY A 640 7.08 22.35 -1.20
C GLY A 640 8.58 22.18 -0.93
N GLY A 641 9.41 22.36 -1.95
CA GLY A 641 10.87 22.18 -1.89
C GLY A 641 11.36 20.89 -2.54
N GLY A 642 12.57 20.45 -2.19
CA GLY A 642 13.18 19.26 -2.79
C GLY A 642 13.79 19.56 -4.16
N HIS A 643 13.67 18.63 -5.12
CA HIS A 643 14.27 18.74 -6.45
C HIS A 643 13.87 20.03 -7.20
N SER A 644 14.77 20.58 -8.01
CA SER A 644 14.58 21.84 -8.77
C SER A 644 13.25 21.88 -9.55
N TRP A 645 12.99 20.86 -10.36
CA TRP A 645 11.72 20.75 -11.12
C TRP A 645 10.47 20.89 -10.23
N LEU A 646 10.47 20.31 -9.02
CA LEU A 646 9.32 20.42 -8.11
C LEU A 646 9.15 21.86 -7.61
N GLN A 647 10.24 22.59 -7.38
CA GLN A 647 10.20 23.99 -6.97
C GLN A 647 9.77 24.90 -8.12
N GLU A 648 10.28 24.65 -9.33
CA GLU A 648 10.02 25.44 -10.54
C GLU A 648 8.58 25.28 -11.03
N HIS A 649 8.09 24.04 -11.11
CA HIS A 649 6.82 23.72 -11.79
C HIS A 649 5.65 23.42 -10.84
N LEU A 650 5.90 22.78 -9.69
CA LEU A 650 4.83 22.41 -8.75
C LEU A 650 4.68 23.40 -7.58
N LYS A 651 5.79 24.06 -7.20
CA LYS A 651 5.91 25.19 -6.26
C LYS A 651 5.56 24.86 -4.79
N SER A 652 4.28 24.65 -4.46
CA SER A 652 3.76 24.59 -3.08
C SER A 652 2.82 23.40 -2.85
N ASN A 653 2.22 23.22 -1.67
CA ASN A 653 1.15 22.24 -1.38
C ASN A 653 1.53 20.78 -1.71
N TYR A 654 2.76 20.42 -1.38
CA TYR A 654 3.26 19.05 -1.43
C TYR A 654 4.40 18.85 -0.42
N HIS A 655 4.70 17.59 -0.12
CA HIS A 655 5.93 17.17 0.54
C HIS A 655 6.82 16.42 -0.45
N SER A 656 8.06 16.87 -0.63
CA SER A 656 9.05 16.11 -1.40
C SER A 656 9.38 14.79 -0.72
N ALA A 657 9.66 13.77 -1.52
CA ALA A 657 9.97 12.42 -1.07
C ALA A 657 11.24 11.90 -1.76
N TRP A 658 11.35 10.59 -1.95
CA TRP A 658 12.52 9.94 -2.53
C TRP A 658 12.96 10.54 -3.88
N HIS A 659 14.27 10.71 -4.06
CA HIS A 659 14.94 11.05 -5.32
C HIS A 659 15.85 9.91 -5.79
N ALA A 660 15.50 9.29 -6.92
CA ALA A 660 16.34 8.29 -7.57
C ALA A 660 17.30 8.95 -8.57
N VAL A 661 18.50 9.30 -8.09
CA VAL A 661 19.53 10.03 -8.85
C VAL A 661 19.85 9.38 -10.20
N ARG A 662 19.93 8.04 -10.28
CA ARG A 662 20.33 7.30 -11.49
C ARG A 662 19.44 7.56 -12.71
N VAL A 663 18.17 7.82 -12.49
CA VAL A 663 17.17 8.07 -13.55
C VAL A 663 16.64 9.49 -13.50
N ASN A 664 17.23 10.33 -12.65
CA ASN A 664 16.74 11.64 -12.25
C ASN A 664 15.22 11.63 -12.04
N ASP A 665 14.77 10.96 -10.98
CA ASP A 665 13.36 10.83 -10.65
C ASP A 665 13.09 11.34 -9.24
N ALA A 666 12.37 12.46 -9.13
CA ALA A 666 11.92 13.00 -7.86
C ALA A 666 10.45 12.65 -7.64
N SER A 667 10.09 12.41 -6.38
CA SER A 667 8.74 12.02 -6.01
C SER A 667 8.14 12.88 -4.90
N ILE A 668 6.83 12.73 -4.75
CA ILE A 668 5.99 13.49 -3.83
C ILE A 668 5.21 12.51 -2.96
N LEU A 669 5.00 12.85 -1.69
CA LEU A 669 4.17 12.05 -0.80
C LEU A 669 2.68 12.08 -1.20
N ASN A 670 2.09 10.89 -1.20
CA ASN A 670 0.69 10.66 -1.51
C ASN A 670 -0.08 10.28 -0.23
N LYS A 671 -1.35 10.66 -0.15
CA LYS A 671 -2.21 10.35 1.01
C LYS A 671 -2.50 8.85 1.16
N GLY A 672 -2.48 8.08 0.08
CA GLY A 672 -2.75 6.63 0.10
C GLY A 672 -4.19 6.21 0.47
N THR A 673 -5.04 7.15 0.87
CA THR A 673 -6.45 6.96 1.24
C THR A 673 -7.39 7.82 0.38
N SER A 674 -6.99 8.06 -0.87
CA SER A 674 -7.76 8.83 -1.85
C SER A 674 -8.16 7.93 -3.01
N ARG A 675 -8.88 8.50 -3.97
CA ARG A 675 -9.22 7.77 -5.20
C ARG A 675 -8.01 7.49 -6.10
N TRP A 676 -6.80 7.99 -5.76
CA TRP A 676 -5.56 7.48 -6.36
C TRP A 676 -5.36 5.98 -6.10
N THR A 677 -5.89 5.45 -4.99
CA THR A 677 -5.88 4.01 -4.72
C THR A 677 -6.67 3.24 -5.78
N ASN A 678 -7.77 3.82 -6.32
CA ASN A 678 -8.49 3.25 -7.46
C ASN A 678 -7.61 3.23 -8.72
N TYR A 679 -6.91 4.35 -9.00
CA TYR A 679 -5.95 4.44 -10.10
C TYR A 679 -4.87 3.36 -10.02
N TYR A 680 -4.29 3.18 -8.83
CA TYR A 680 -3.26 2.18 -8.60
C TYR A 680 -3.74 0.76 -8.86
N ILE A 681 -4.92 0.38 -8.34
CA ILE A 681 -5.48 -0.97 -8.50
C ILE A 681 -5.82 -1.24 -9.98
N GLU A 682 -6.42 -0.27 -10.67
CA GLU A 682 -6.69 -0.35 -12.11
C GLU A 682 -5.38 -0.43 -12.93
N GLY A 683 -4.34 0.28 -12.49
CA GLY A 683 -3.00 0.18 -13.05
C GLY A 683 -2.38 -1.22 -12.91
N ILE A 684 -2.54 -1.86 -11.74
CA ILE A 684 -2.14 -3.25 -11.54
C ILE A 684 -2.93 -4.20 -12.45
N ASN A 685 -4.24 -3.98 -12.59
CA ASN A 685 -5.09 -4.74 -13.52
C ASN A 685 -4.57 -4.64 -14.94
N TRP A 686 -4.26 -3.42 -15.39
CA TRP A 686 -3.71 -3.19 -16.71
C TRP A 686 -2.36 -3.89 -16.90
N LEU A 687 -1.44 -3.82 -15.92
CA LEU A 687 -0.12 -4.48 -16.02
C LEU A 687 -0.25 -6.02 -16.01
N ALA A 688 -1.10 -6.58 -15.15
CA ALA A 688 -1.31 -8.02 -15.08
C ALA A 688 -1.95 -8.57 -16.37
N LYS A 689 -2.84 -7.80 -16.99
CA LYS A 689 -3.52 -8.17 -18.23
C LYS A 689 -2.63 -8.03 -19.47
N ASN A 690 -1.88 -6.93 -19.58
CA ASN A 690 -1.18 -6.57 -20.82
C ASN A 690 0.31 -6.92 -20.83
N ASN A 691 0.97 -6.76 -19.67
CA ASN A 691 2.40 -7.06 -19.50
C ASN A 691 2.64 -8.35 -18.72
N SER A 692 1.58 -9.03 -18.28
CA SER A 692 1.64 -10.34 -17.63
C SER A 692 2.48 -10.37 -16.35
N ILE A 693 2.57 -9.26 -15.60
CA ILE A 693 3.25 -9.29 -14.29
C ILE A 693 2.61 -10.34 -13.37
N ASP A 694 3.43 -11.03 -12.59
CA ASP A 694 2.99 -12.19 -11.78
C ASP A 694 2.68 -11.84 -10.32
N GLY A 695 2.78 -10.57 -9.94
CA GLY A 695 2.53 -10.14 -8.59
C GLY A 695 3.24 -8.84 -8.23
N LEU A 696 3.30 -8.57 -6.93
CA LEU A 696 3.86 -7.34 -6.37
C LEU A 696 4.78 -7.62 -5.19
N TYR A 697 5.76 -6.73 -5.05
CA TYR A 697 6.51 -6.53 -3.84
C TYR A 697 5.89 -5.34 -3.09
N LEU A 698 5.32 -5.57 -1.91
CA LEU A 698 4.72 -4.53 -1.08
C LEU A 698 5.67 -4.17 0.07
N ASP A 699 6.26 -2.99 -0.04
CA ASP A 699 7.27 -2.43 0.87
C ASP A 699 6.61 -1.56 1.93
N ASP A 700 6.27 -2.18 3.06
CA ASP A 700 5.29 -1.68 4.02
C ASP A 700 3.93 -1.33 3.37
N ILE A 701 2.86 -1.29 4.18
CA ILE A 701 1.52 -1.01 3.65
C ILE A 701 0.82 0.03 4.52
N ALA A 702 0.48 1.16 3.90
CA ALA A 702 -0.34 2.20 4.54
C ALA A 702 -1.85 2.01 4.26
N PHE A 703 -2.22 1.11 3.34
CA PHE A 703 -3.58 0.98 2.81
C PHE A 703 -4.36 -0.10 3.59
N SER A 704 -5.69 -0.03 3.51
CA SER A 704 -6.60 -0.93 4.24
C SER A 704 -6.56 -2.38 3.73
N ARG A 705 -7.10 -3.30 4.55
CA ARG A 705 -7.42 -4.68 4.11
C ARG A 705 -8.20 -4.72 2.78
N SER A 706 -9.18 -3.82 2.59
CA SER A 706 -9.98 -3.78 1.38
C SER A 706 -9.14 -3.51 0.13
N THR A 707 -8.14 -2.64 0.21
CA THR A 707 -7.20 -2.38 -0.90
C THR A 707 -6.40 -3.62 -1.27
N VAL A 708 -5.80 -4.33 -0.31
CA VAL A 708 -5.02 -5.54 -0.61
C VAL A 708 -5.90 -6.67 -1.16
N LYS A 709 -7.14 -6.79 -0.67
CA LYS A 709 -8.13 -7.71 -1.23
C LYS A 709 -8.44 -7.37 -2.69
N ARG A 710 -8.66 -6.10 -3.04
CA ARG A 710 -8.89 -5.65 -4.43
C ARG A 710 -7.70 -5.97 -5.34
N ILE A 711 -6.46 -5.77 -4.86
CA ILE A 711 -5.24 -6.13 -5.59
C ILE A 711 -5.19 -7.64 -5.88
N ALA A 712 -5.43 -8.47 -4.86
CA ALA A 712 -5.43 -9.93 -5.02
C ALA A 712 -6.56 -10.39 -5.97
N ASN A 713 -7.74 -9.77 -5.89
CA ASN A 713 -8.85 -10.02 -6.81
C ASN A 713 -8.44 -9.72 -8.26
N VAL A 714 -7.85 -8.56 -8.51
CA VAL A 714 -7.37 -8.16 -9.84
C VAL A 714 -6.34 -9.13 -10.40
N PHE A 715 -5.38 -9.59 -9.59
CA PHE A 715 -4.45 -10.63 -10.04
C PHE A 715 -5.18 -11.93 -10.36
N SER A 716 -6.12 -12.36 -9.52
CA SER A 716 -6.88 -13.60 -9.73
C SER A 716 -7.76 -13.59 -10.98
N MET A 717 -8.16 -12.41 -11.47
CA MET A 717 -8.89 -12.26 -12.73
C MET A 717 -8.01 -12.47 -13.97
N ASN A 718 -6.72 -12.16 -13.86
CA ASN A 718 -5.82 -12.08 -15.03
C ASN A 718 -4.71 -13.14 -15.03
N ARG A 719 -4.43 -13.77 -13.89
CA ARG A 719 -3.33 -14.73 -13.71
C ARG A 719 -3.84 -15.99 -12.99
N ASP A 720 -3.39 -17.16 -13.45
CA ASP A 720 -3.74 -18.45 -12.81
C ASP A 720 -3.15 -18.60 -11.41
N SER A 721 -2.00 -17.96 -11.18
CA SER A 721 -1.34 -17.83 -9.89
C SER A 721 -0.66 -16.46 -9.81
N PHE A 722 -0.51 -15.94 -8.59
CA PHE A 722 0.19 -14.69 -8.34
C PHE A 722 0.97 -14.73 -7.04
N VAL A 723 1.99 -13.88 -6.94
CA VAL A 723 2.85 -13.79 -5.76
C VAL A 723 2.88 -12.36 -5.25
N ILE A 724 2.16 -12.10 -4.18
CA ILE A 724 2.27 -10.84 -3.43
C ILE A 724 3.11 -11.12 -2.19
N ASP A 725 4.25 -10.46 -2.04
CA ASP A 725 5.01 -10.55 -0.79
C ASP A 725 4.93 -9.25 -0.01
N LEU A 726 4.72 -9.40 1.29
CA LEU A 726 4.68 -8.29 2.23
C LEU A 726 6.03 -8.18 2.93
N HIS A 727 6.69 -7.07 2.70
CA HIS A 727 7.90 -6.68 3.38
C HIS A 727 7.58 -5.63 4.45
N SER A 728 8.33 -5.69 5.55
CA SER A 728 8.24 -4.70 6.61
C SER A 728 9.52 -4.65 7.42
N ALA A 729 9.92 -3.44 7.81
CA ALA A 729 10.83 -3.22 8.92
C ALA A 729 10.15 -3.52 10.27
N ASN A 730 10.92 -3.88 11.29
CA ASN A 730 10.38 -4.18 12.62
C ASN A 730 9.77 -2.92 13.27
N GLN A 731 8.44 -2.92 13.40
CA GLN A 731 7.67 -1.81 13.99
C GLN A 731 7.71 -1.79 15.52
N PHE A 732 8.41 -2.74 16.15
CA PHE A 732 8.54 -2.82 17.60
C PHE A 732 9.57 -1.81 18.14
N ASN A 733 9.36 -0.53 17.84
CA ASN A 733 10.26 0.55 18.20
C ASN A 733 9.49 1.82 18.62
N VAL A 734 10.22 2.79 19.17
CA VAL A 734 9.68 4.02 19.76
C VAL A 734 9.00 4.98 18.75
N ARG A 735 9.37 4.91 17.47
CA ARG A 735 8.78 5.73 16.40
C ARG A 735 7.43 5.17 15.94
N ASP A 736 7.26 3.86 16.05
CA ASP A 736 6.10 3.09 15.58
C ASP A 736 5.16 2.62 16.70
N GLY A 737 5.44 3.01 17.95
CA GLY A 737 4.56 2.76 19.08
C GLY A 737 4.57 1.32 19.59
N TYR A 738 5.67 0.58 19.34
CA TYR A 738 5.88 -0.80 19.83
C TYR A 738 4.77 -1.79 19.42
N ILE A 739 4.38 -1.76 18.14
CA ILE A 739 3.48 -2.75 17.55
C ILE A 739 4.29 -3.84 16.85
N ASN A 740 3.84 -5.09 16.92
CA ASN A 740 4.45 -6.19 16.16
C ASN A 740 4.06 -6.06 14.68
N SER A 741 5.00 -6.18 13.74
CA SER A 741 4.66 -6.11 12.30
C SER A 741 3.66 -7.21 11.92
N ALA A 742 3.81 -8.42 12.50
CA ALA A 742 2.88 -9.51 12.26
C ALA A 742 1.44 -9.17 12.73
N PHE A 743 1.30 -8.48 13.86
CA PHE A 743 0.00 -8.05 14.37
C PHE A 743 -0.62 -6.92 13.53
N LEU A 744 0.19 -5.92 13.17
CA LEU A 744 -0.22 -4.75 12.37
C LEU A 744 -0.78 -5.14 11.00
N TYR A 745 -0.18 -6.14 10.36
CA TYR A 745 -0.51 -6.54 8.99
C TYR A 745 -1.32 -7.83 8.88
N MET A 746 -1.71 -8.44 10.00
CA MET A 746 -2.41 -9.73 10.01
C MET A 746 -3.67 -9.74 9.14
N GLU A 747 -4.35 -8.61 9.05
CA GLU A 747 -5.56 -8.45 8.21
C GLU A 747 -5.29 -8.57 6.70
N HIS A 748 -4.03 -8.47 6.26
CA HIS A 748 -3.62 -8.66 4.87
C HIS A 748 -3.16 -10.08 4.54
N PHE A 749 -2.84 -10.89 5.56
CA PHE A 749 -2.27 -12.23 5.39
C PHE A 749 -3.11 -13.21 4.54
N PRO A 750 -4.44 -13.13 4.52
CA PRO A 750 -5.23 -13.91 3.56
C PRO A 750 -4.84 -13.68 2.10
N PHE A 751 -4.46 -12.45 1.75
CA PHE A 751 -4.32 -11.95 0.38
C PHE A 751 -2.88 -11.91 -0.13
N VAL A 752 -1.89 -12.15 0.74
CA VAL A 752 -0.47 -12.22 0.37
C VAL A 752 0.01 -13.67 0.31
N SER A 753 1.12 -13.91 -0.39
CA SER A 753 1.72 -15.22 -0.63
C SER A 753 2.91 -15.49 0.31
N ARG A 754 3.69 -14.46 0.67
CA ARG A 754 4.91 -14.57 1.49
C ARG A 754 5.11 -13.37 2.40
N LEU A 755 5.86 -13.57 3.48
CA LEU A 755 6.35 -12.51 4.36
C LEU A 755 7.86 -12.33 4.17
N TRP A 756 8.33 -11.09 4.10
CA TRP A 756 9.76 -10.77 4.12
C TRP A 756 10.03 -9.72 5.17
N PHE A 757 9.84 -10.12 6.42
CA PHE A 757 10.04 -9.28 7.60
C PHE A 757 11.52 -9.15 7.90
N GLY A 758 12.01 -7.92 7.68
CA GLY A 758 13.40 -7.68 7.32
C GLY A 758 14.14 -6.78 8.29
N GLU A 759 14.26 -5.50 7.96
CA GLU A 759 15.09 -4.54 8.69
C GLU A 759 14.73 -4.52 10.17
N TYR A 760 15.75 -4.50 11.02
CA TYR A 760 15.61 -4.43 12.48
C TYR A 760 14.92 -5.64 13.14
N PHE A 761 14.64 -6.73 12.41
CA PHE A 761 14.21 -7.98 13.03
C PHE A 761 15.36 -8.65 13.79
N GLU A 762 15.05 -9.19 14.97
CA GLU A 762 16.05 -9.69 15.92
C GLU A 762 16.19 -11.21 15.80
N TYR A 763 16.95 -11.68 14.81
CA TYR A 763 17.16 -13.11 14.55
C TYR A 763 17.90 -13.88 15.67
N GLU A 764 18.44 -13.17 16.65
CA GLU A 764 19.12 -13.71 17.84
C GLU A 764 18.13 -14.20 18.92
N LEU A 765 16.85 -13.83 18.81
CA LEU A 765 15.85 -14.18 19.82
C LEU A 765 15.39 -15.63 19.70
N GLU A 766 14.75 -16.08 20.77
CA GLU A 766 14.26 -17.44 21.01
C GLU A 766 13.33 -17.98 19.90
N PRO A 767 13.19 -19.31 19.78
CA PRO A 767 12.36 -19.95 18.76
C PRO A 767 10.88 -19.50 18.76
N ASP A 768 10.32 -19.09 19.89
CA ASP A 768 8.96 -18.56 19.98
C ASP A 768 8.82 -17.20 19.26
N TYR A 769 9.80 -16.31 19.37
CA TYR A 769 9.87 -15.07 18.58
C TYR A 769 9.87 -15.39 17.09
N TRP A 770 10.75 -16.31 16.65
CA TRP A 770 10.79 -16.75 15.25
C TRP A 770 9.44 -17.29 14.77
N MET A 771 8.78 -18.11 15.59
CA MET A 771 7.48 -18.65 15.27
C MET A 771 6.43 -17.56 15.03
N THR A 772 6.37 -16.56 15.93
CA THR A 772 5.33 -15.53 15.89
C THR A 772 5.61 -14.34 14.98
N GLU A 773 6.87 -13.94 14.82
CA GLU A 773 7.27 -12.67 14.21
C GLU A 773 8.02 -12.85 12.90
N VAL A 774 8.55 -14.04 12.60
CA VAL A 774 9.42 -14.27 11.44
C VAL A 774 8.84 -15.33 10.49
N SER A 775 8.29 -16.42 11.01
CA SER A 775 7.99 -17.62 10.23
C SER A 775 6.78 -17.51 9.30
N GLY A 776 5.74 -16.79 9.72
CA GLY A 776 4.42 -16.78 9.06
C GLY A 776 3.59 -18.05 9.22
N ILE A 777 4.15 -19.12 9.80
CA ILE A 777 3.53 -20.47 9.86
C ILE A 777 2.18 -20.45 10.59
N PRO A 778 2.02 -19.78 11.76
CA PRO A 778 0.73 -19.75 12.47
C PRO A 778 -0.42 -19.12 11.67
N PHE A 779 -0.11 -18.44 10.57
CA PHE A 779 -1.07 -17.71 9.75
C PHE A 779 -1.34 -18.40 8.41
N GLY A 780 -0.68 -19.52 8.13
CA GLY A 780 -0.76 -20.19 6.82
C GLY A 780 0.13 -19.57 5.76
N LEU A 781 1.21 -18.90 6.18
CA LEU A 781 2.22 -18.29 5.32
C LEU A 781 3.59 -18.87 5.64
N THR A 782 4.57 -18.49 4.83
CA THR A 782 5.99 -18.71 5.08
C THR A 782 6.74 -17.39 4.94
N GLY A 783 7.86 -17.28 5.64
CA GLY A 783 8.72 -16.11 5.64
C GLY A 783 10.01 -16.27 4.84
N GLU A 784 10.72 -15.16 4.64
CA GLU A 784 12.14 -15.11 4.28
C GLU A 784 12.89 -14.12 5.20
N MET A 785 14.23 -14.23 5.25
CA MET A 785 15.08 -13.36 6.08
C MET A 785 15.75 -12.24 5.27
N LEU A 786 16.01 -11.08 5.90
CA LEU A 786 16.71 -9.93 5.29
C LEU A 786 17.88 -9.44 6.14
N GLU A 787 17.62 -9.00 7.38
CA GLU A 787 18.59 -8.27 8.22
C GLU A 787 19.92 -9.03 8.31
N LYS A 788 21.00 -8.40 7.83
CA LYS A 788 22.36 -8.94 7.79
C LYS A 788 22.51 -10.30 7.09
N GLY A 789 21.56 -10.68 6.22
CA GLY A 789 21.53 -11.97 5.53
C GLY A 789 20.81 -13.09 6.29
N GLY A 790 20.26 -12.79 7.46
CA GLY A 790 19.57 -13.77 8.31
C GLY A 790 20.49 -14.75 9.01
N ARG A 791 19.88 -15.80 9.58
CA ARG A 791 20.57 -16.95 10.18
C ARG A 791 20.18 -18.23 9.42
N PRO A 792 21.02 -18.72 8.48
CA PRO A 792 20.64 -19.81 7.58
C PRO A 792 20.13 -21.07 8.29
N TYR A 793 20.84 -21.57 9.30
CA TYR A 793 20.41 -22.76 10.04
C TYR A 793 19.07 -22.56 10.75
N HIS A 794 18.88 -21.41 11.42
CA HIS A 794 17.63 -21.09 12.10
C HIS A 794 16.48 -20.99 11.09
N GLY A 795 16.70 -20.32 9.96
CA GLY A 795 15.73 -20.24 8.87
C GLY A 795 15.33 -21.62 8.33
N LEU A 796 16.29 -22.53 8.13
CA LEU A 796 16.03 -23.87 7.60
C LEU A 796 15.12 -24.73 8.50
N VAL A 797 15.14 -24.51 9.82
CA VAL A 797 14.19 -25.14 10.76
C VAL A 797 12.74 -24.70 10.48
N TYR A 798 12.53 -23.51 9.92
CA TYR A 798 11.20 -23.01 9.50
C TYR A 798 10.97 -23.15 7.98
N GLY A 799 11.88 -23.80 7.25
CA GLY A 799 11.82 -23.91 5.78
C GLY A 799 12.18 -22.62 5.05
N MET A 800 12.82 -21.67 5.72
CA MET A 800 13.09 -20.32 5.21
C MET A 800 14.53 -20.17 4.72
N THR A 801 14.72 -19.31 3.72
CA THR A 801 16.05 -18.82 3.32
C THR A 801 16.07 -17.29 3.34
N THR A 802 17.24 -16.68 3.16
CA THR A 802 17.29 -15.29 2.67
C THR A 802 16.93 -15.26 1.17
N ARG A 803 16.89 -14.07 0.57
CA ARG A 803 16.74 -13.87 -0.88
C ARG A 803 18.09 -13.55 -1.50
N VAL A 804 18.22 -13.62 -2.83
CA VAL A 804 19.38 -12.96 -3.46
C VAL A 804 19.17 -11.46 -3.32
N TYR A 805 19.98 -10.82 -2.48
CA TYR A 805 19.88 -9.39 -2.15
C TYR A 805 21.25 -8.85 -1.75
N HIS A 806 21.66 -7.70 -2.30
CA HIS A 806 23.01 -7.16 -2.17
C HIS A 806 24.10 -8.21 -2.42
N LYS A 807 24.84 -8.59 -1.38
CA LYS A 807 25.92 -9.59 -1.38
C LYS A 807 25.47 -10.98 -0.94
N TYR A 808 24.23 -11.12 -0.47
CA TYR A 808 23.69 -12.37 0.06
C TYR A 808 23.16 -13.25 -1.06
N ASN A 809 23.49 -14.54 -1.01
CA ASN A 809 23.12 -15.52 -2.03
C ASN A 809 22.80 -16.89 -1.40
N PRO A 810 21.52 -17.30 -1.37
CA PRO A 810 21.10 -18.61 -0.86
C PRO A 810 21.19 -19.75 -1.90
N GLY A 811 21.76 -19.52 -3.09
CA GLY A 811 21.74 -20.46 -4.22
C GLY A 811 22.28 -21.86 -3.89
N ASN A 812 23.29 -21.96 -3.03
CA ASN A 812 23.83 -23.26 -2.59
C ASN A 812 22.83 -24.06 -1.73
N ILE A 813 22.00 -23.38 -0.93
CA ILE A 813 20.90 -24.01 -0.18
C ILE A 813 19.80 -24.46 -1.14
N TRP A 814 19.44 -23.61 -2.11
CA TRP A 814 18.44 -23.97 -3.13
C TRP A 814 18.87 -25.17 -3.97
N LYS A 815 20.17 -25.32 -4.25
CA LYS A 815 20.71 -26.52 -4.92
C LYS A 815 20.50 -27.78 -4.09
N ILE A 816 20.65 -27.72 -2.76
CA ILE A 816 20.31 -28.84 -1.86
C ILE A 816 18.82 -29.16 -1.94
N PHE A 817 17.96 -28.14 -1.94
CA PHE A 817 16.52 -28.31 -2.10
C PHE A 817 16.14 -29.04 -3.39
N GLU A 818 16.76 -28.66 -4.52
CA GLU A 818 16.60 -29.35 -5.81
C GLU A 818 17.08 -30.80 -5.75
N ASN A 819 18.33 -31.03 -5.34
CA ASN A 819 18.94 -32.36 -5.33
C ASN A 819 18.21 -33.33 -4.38
N PHE A 820 17.71 -32.81 -3.26
CA PHE A 820 16.90 -33.59 -2.33
C PHE A 820 15.49 -33.84 -2.88
N GLY A 821 14.94 -32.94 -3.72
CA GLY A 821 13.54 -32.95 -4.10
C GLY A 821 12.64 -32.51 -2.94
N ILE A 822 13.02 -31.43 -2.25
CA ILE A 822 12.34 -30.98 -1.03
C ILE A 822 10.90 -30.56 -1.27
N SER A 823 10.56 -30.12 -2.49
CA SER A 823 9.20 -29.66 -2.84
C SER A 823 8.16 -30.78 -2.87
N ASP A 824 8.57 -32.05 -2.91
CA ASP A 824 7.65 -33.19 -2.72
C ASP A 824 7.73 -33.80 -1.31
N SER A 825 8.46 -33.18 -0.39
CA SER A 825 8.61 -33.70 0.97
C SER A 825 7.46 -33.28 1.88
N ARG A 826 7.18 -34.11 2.90
CA ARG A 826 6.36 -33.71 4.03
C ARG A 826 7.23 -32.97 5.04
N MET A 827 6.95 -31.68 5.24
CA MET A 827 7.60 -30.87 6.27
C MET A 827 6.97 -31.16 7.64
N ILE A 828 7.78 -31.60 8.60
CA ILE A 828 7.35 -31.88 9.98
C ILE A 828 8.28 -31.09 10.92
N GLY A 829 7.75 -29.98 11.46
CA GLY A 829 8.51 -29.05 12.29
C GLY A 829 8.70 -29.54 13.72
N TYR A 830 9.64 -28.91 14.45
CA TYR A 830 9.90 -29.21 15.86
C TYR A 830 8.68 -29.01 16.78
N TRP A 831 7.69 -28.23 16.33
CA TRP A 831 6.44 -27.97 17.04
C TRP A 831 5.39 -29.07 16.85
N VAL A 832 5.68 -30.11 16.07
CA VAL A 832 4.77 -31.23 15.78
C VAL A 832 5.08 -32.37 16.74
N ASP A 833 4.16 -32.64 17.67
CA ASP A 833 4.38 -33.60 18.76
C ASP A 833 4.70 -35.03 18.30
N TYR A 834 4.13 -35.44 17.17
CA TYR A 834 4.33 -36.77 16.59
C TYR A 834 5.49 -36.83 15.58
N SER A 835 6.38 -35.85 15.55
CA SER A 835 7.60 -35.92 14.74
C SER A 835 8.35 -37.23 15.02
N PRO A 836 8.68 -38.04 14.00
CA PRO A 836 9.36 -39.32 14.18
C PRO A 836 10.85 -39.17 14.46
N ILE A 837 11.41 -37.96 14.31
CA ILE A 837 12.80 -37.66 14.65
C ILE A 837 12.81 -36.50 15.62
N LYS A 838 13.46 -36.70 16.78
CA LYS A 838 13.58 -35.71 17.86
C LYS A 838 15.04 -35.60 18.30
N VAL A 839 15.33 -34.49 18.97
CA VAL A 839 16.63 -34.20 19.59
C VAL A 839 16.42 -34.12 21.11
N ASP A 840 17.40 -34.58 21.87
CA ASP A 840 17.38 -34.66 23.33
C ASP A 840 17.84 -33.36 24.03
N ASN A 841 17.96 -32.26 23.28
CA ASN A 841 18.35 -30.95 23.78
C ASN A 841 17.31 -29.89 23.39
N ASN A 842 16.78 -29.17 24.39
CA ASN A 842 15.74 -28.16 24.19
C ASN A 842 16.25 -26.90 23.48
N ASP A 843 17.55 -26.60 23.53
CA ASP A 843 18.14 -25.44 22.87
C ASP A 843 18.41 -25.72 21.38
N ILE A 844 18.23 -26.97 20.92
CA ILE A 844 18.36 -27.36 19.52
C ILE A 844 16.99 -27.71 18.96
N LYS A 845 16.62 -27.06 17.86
CA LYS A 845 15.36 -27.33 17.17
C LYS A 845 15.60 -28.18 15.93
N CYS A 846 14.71 -29.15 15.72
CA CYS A 846 14.79 -30.14 14.67
C CYS A 846 13.52 -30.13 13.82
N THR A 847 13.67 -29.85 12.52
CA THR A 847 12.60 -29.98 11.52
C THR A 847 13.03 -30.96 10.47
N ILE A 848 12.14 -31.86 10.07
CA ILE A 848 12.41 -32.86 9.04
C ILE A 848 11.59 -32.64 7.78
N TYR A 849 12.19 -33.02 6.65
CA TYR A 849 11.60 -33.02 5.33
C TYR A 849 11.61 -34.46 4.82
N GLN A 850 10.49 -35.14 4.98
CA GLN A 850 10.39 -36.58 4.77
C GLN A 850 9.94 -36.91 3.35
N ARG A 851 10.71 -37.77 2.68
CA ARG A 851 10.32 -38.55 1.50
C ARG A 851 10.36 -40.04 1.84
N ASP A 852 9.85 -40.88 0.94
CA ASP A 852 9.75 -42.33 1.17
C ASP A 852 11.12 -43.04 1.24
N ASP A 853 12.13 -42.50 0.56
CA ASP A 853 13.46 -43.07 0.40
C ASP A 853 14.56 -42.29 1.16
N LYS A 854 14.28 -41.05 1.57
CA LYS A 854 15.24 -40.18 2.26
C LYS A 854 14.57 -39.08 3.09
N ILE A 855 15.27 -38.61 4.11
CA ILE A 855 14.82 -37.55 5.02
C ILE A 855 15.92 -36.51 5.15
N LEU A 856 15.61 -35.24 4.93
CA LEU A 856 16.50 -34.13 5.26
C LEU A 856 16.13 -33.61 6.65
N ILE A 857 17.13 -33.52 7.53
CA ILE A 857 16.97 -33.12 8.93
C ILE A 857 17.69 -31.79 9.09
N SER A 858 16.94 -30.74 9.44
CA SER A 858 17.48 -29.42 9.74
C SER A 858 17.57 -29.22 11.25
N LEU A 859 18.78 -29.01 11.74
CA LEU A 859 19.09 -28.70 13.13
C LEU A 859 19.57 -27.26 13.25
N ALA A 860 19.10 -26.53 14.26
CA ALA A 860 19.65 -25.23 14.62
C ALA A 860 19.74 -25.07 16.14
N SER A 861 20.85 -24.50 16.61
CA SER A 861 21.15 -24.30 18.02
C SER A 861 20.90 -22.84 18.42
N TRP A 862 20.18 -22.66 19.52
CA TRP A 862 20.09 -21.41 20.29
C TRP A 862 21.01 -21.45 21.52
N SER A 863 21.78 -22.52 21.71
CA SER A 863 22.77 -22.60 22.79
C SER A 863 23.91 -21.62 22.54
N ASN A 864 24.43 -21.05 23.63
CA ASN A 864 25.61 -20.19 23.62
C ASN A 864 26.94 -20.97 23.64
N LYS A 865 26.88 -22.30 23.64
CA LYS A 865 28.03 -23.22 23.59
C LYS A 865 27.76 -24.35 22.59
N ASP A 866 28.83 -25.06 22.24
CA ASP A 866 28.72 -26.27 21.43
C ASP A 866 28.01 -27.37 22.25
N GLU A 867 27.12 -28.10 21.61
CA GLU A 867 26.29 -29.14 22.24
C GLU A 867 26.47 -30.47 21.50
N ASP A 868 26.65 -31.55 22.25
CA ASP A 868 26.58 -32.91 21.72
C ASP A 868 25.19 -33.47 21.95
N ILE A 869 24.50 -33.82 20.85
CA ILE A 869 23.11 -34.30 20.89
C ILE A 869 22.98 -35.75 20.40
N ASN A 870 21.87 -36.38 20.76
CA ASN A 870 21.41 -37.64 20.19
C ASN A 870 20.16 -37.43 19.35
N LEU A 871 20.12 -38.05 18.16
CA LEU A 871 18.90 -38.15 17.36
C LEU A 871 18.08 -39.36 17.80
N SER A 872 16.91 -39.11 18.38
CA SER A 872 15.92 -40.15 18.67
C SER A 872 15.07 -40.37 17.42
N ILE A 873 15.21 -41.53 16.78
CA ILE A 873 14.55 -41.88 15.52
C ILE A 873 13.56 -43.03 15.77
N GLU A 874 12.28 -42.78 15.49
CA GLU A 874 11.23 -43.80 15.47
C GLU A 874 11.23 -44.52 14.11
N TRP A 875 12.09 -45.53 13.97
CA TRP A 875 12.34 -46.25 12.70
C TRP A 875 11.09 -46.79 12.02
N ASP A 876 10.14 -47.31 12.79
CA ASP A 876 8.88 -47.85 12.27
C ASP A 876 8.01 -46.76 11.60
N LYS A 877 8.00 -45.53 12.16
CA LYS A 877 7.23 -44.42 11.59
C LYS A 877 7.83 -43.88 10.29
N ILE A 878 9.14 -44.04 10.09
CA ILE A 878 9.81 -43.62 8.85
C ILE A 878 10.01 -44.78 7.86
N ASN A 879 9.73 -46.02 8.26
CA ASN A 879 9.86 -47.24 7.45
C ASN A 879 11.29 -47.47 6.90
N PHE A 880 12.31 -47.21 7.73
CA PHE A 880 13.74 -47.39 7.41
C PHE A 880 14.34 -48.48 8.30
N ASN A 881 15.30 -49.25 7.80
CA ASN A 881 16.05 -50.20 8.61
C ASN A 881 17.29 -49.49 9.21
N PRO A 882 17.43 -49.40 10.55
CA PRO A 882 18.58 -48.76 11.19
C PRO A 882 19.93 -49.34 10.77
N SER A 883 20.01 -50.66 10.51
CA SER A 883 21.29 -51.32 10.19
C SER A 883 21.79 -51.01 8.78
N SER A 884 20.90 -50.54 7.88
CA SER A 884 21.25 -50.16 6.52
C SER A 884 21.12 -48.67 6.27
N ALA A 885 20.56 -47.88 7.19
CA ALA A 885 20.40 -46.44 7.00
C ALA A 885 21.77 -45.72 6.99
N LYS A 886 21.90 -44.70 6.14
CA LYS A 886 23.09 -43.84 6.10
C LYS A 886 22.72 -42.42 6.52
N LEU A 887 23.46 -41.89 7.49
CA LEU A 887 23.34 -40.50 7.95
C LEU A 887 24.58 -39.70 7.53
N THR A 888 24.36 -38.63 6.77
CA THR A 888 25.43 -37.76 6.28
C THR A 888 25.04 -36.30 6.42
N SER A 889 25.99 -35.40 6.64
CA SER A 889 25.76 -33.97 6.39
C SER A 889 26.30 -33.64 4.99
N PRO A 890 25.46 -33.20 4.03
CA PRO A 890 25.95 -32.81 2.72
C PRO A 890 26.84 -31.57 2.80
N GLU A 891 27.76 -31.42 1.85
CA GLU A 891 28.49 -30.16 1.68
C GLU A 891 27.55 -29.07 1.18
N ILE A 892 27.60 -27.91 1.84
CA ILE A 892 26.92 -26.68 1.44
C ILE A 892 27.98 -25.58 1.46
N GLU A 893 28.53 -25.26 0.30
CA GLU A 893 29.61 -24.28 0.18
C GLU A 893 29.23 -22.95 0.87
N GLY A 894 30.12 -22.50 1.77
CA GLY A 894 29.95 -21.31 2.59
C GLY A 894 29.11 -21.49 3.87
N LEU A 895 28.56 -22.68 4.12
CA LEU A 895 27.72 -22.96 5.28
C LEU A 895 28.17 -24.21 6.08
N GLN A 896 28.38 -25.34 5.40
CA GLN A 896 28.65 -26.64 6.03
C GLN A 896 29.59 -27.50 5.18
N VAL A 897 30.46 -28.28 5.81
CA VAL A 897 31.31 -29.29 5.15
C VAL A 897 30.65 -30.67 5.13
N TYR A 898 31.08 -31.53 4.21
CA TYR A 898 30.62 -32.92 4.17
C TYR A 898 31.06 -33.72 5.40
N ASN A 899 30.15 -34.51 5.98
CA ASN A 899 30.50 -35.47 7.03
C ASN A 899 29.64 -36.74 6.97
N LYS A 900 30.17 -37.87 7.49
CA LYS A 900 29.45 -39.13 7.66
C LYS A 900 29.31 -39.42 9.16
N TYR A 901 28.11 -39.77 9.58
CA TYR A 901 27.80 -40.13 10.96
C TYR A 901 27.39 -41.61 11.02
N GLN A 902 27.82 -42.34 12.05
CA GLN A 902 27.19 -43.62 12.34
C GLN A 902 25.84 -43.36 13.01
N VAL A 903 24.84 -44.16 12.66
CA VAL A 903 23.52 -44.04 13.27
C VAL A 903 23.64 -44.38 14.76
N GLY A 904 23.22 -43.44 15.62
CA GLY A 904 23.32 -43.56 17.08
C GLY A 904 24.52 -42.86 17.70
N ASP A 905 25.49 -42.38 16.89
CA ASP A 905 26.57 -41.54 17.40
C ASP A 905 26.06 -40.17 17.83
N LYS A 906 26.75 -39.57 18.81
CA LYS A 906 26.55 -38.18 19.19
C LYS A 906 26.91 -37.26 18.03
N ILE A 907 26.10 -36.23 17.82
CA ILE A 907 26.32 -35.21 16.81
C ILE A 907 26.65 -33.90 17.51
N ASN A 908 27.84 -33.37 17.22
CA ASN A 908 28.23 -32.05 17.70
C ASN A 908 27.57 -30.96 16.86
N VAL A 909 26.87 -30.04 17.52
CA VAL A 909 26.26 -28.85 16.92
C VAL A 909 26.88 -27.62 17.58
N LYS A 910 27.46 -26.74 16.77
CA LYS A 910 28.14 -25.54 17.29
C LYS A 910 27.16 -24.53 17.88
N ALA A 911 27.67 -23.74 18.83
CA ALA A 911 26.96 -22.62 19.45
C ALA A 911 26.34 -21.70 18.39
N ASN A 912 25.04 -21.38 18.51
CA ASN A 912 24.32 -20.49 17.59
C ASN A 912 24.36 -20.87 16.08
N GLU A 913 24.79 -22.08 15.73
CA GLU A 913 24.82 -22.57 14.34
C GLU A 913 23.77 -23.68 14.13
N GLY A 914 24.13 -24.76 13.44
CA GLY A 914 23.23 -25.85 13.11
C GLY A 914 23.89 -26.85 12.17
N LEU A 915 23.09 -27.81 11.72
CA LEU A 915 23.49 -28.81 10.74
C LEU A 915 22.31 -29.17 9.84
N VAL A 916 22.60 -29.41 8.56
CA VAL A 916 21.71 -30.10 7.64
C VAL A 916 22.22 -31.52 7.50
N LEU A 917 21.39 -32.50 7.83
CA LEU A 917 21.68 -33.93 7.67
C LEU A 917 20.75 -34.54 6.63
N THR A 918 21.18 -35.64 6.04
CA THR A 918 20.36 -36.49 5.15
C THR A 918 20.47 -37.92 5.65
N LEU A 919 19.32 -38.48 6.00
CA LEU A 919 19.13 -39.89 6.32
C LEU A 919 18.57 -40.58 5.07
N THR A 920 19.24 -41.63 4.58
CA THR A 920 18.81 -42.35 3.36
C THR A 920 18.52 -43.82 3.68
N LYS A 921 17.48 -44.34 3.03
CA LYS A 921 17.16 -45.76 2.96
C LYS A 921 18.08 -46.39 1.91
N ASN A 922 18.96 -47.29 2.32
CA ASN A 922 19.74 -48.10 1.36
C ASN A 922 18.87 -49.18 0.72
#